data_AF-A0A2D5A908-F1
#
_entry.id   AF-A0A2D5A908-F1
#
_cell.length_a   1.000
_cell.length_b   1.000
_cell.length_c   1.000
_cell.angle_alpha   90.00
_cell.angle_beta   90.00
_cell.angle_gamma   90.00
#
_symmetry.space_group_name_H-M   'P 1'
#
loop_
_entity.id
_entity.type
_entity.pdbx_description
1 polymer ?
#
loop_
_entity_poly.entity_id
_entity_poly.type
_entity_poly.pdbx_seq_one_letter_code
_entity_poly.pdbx_strand_id
1 'polypeptide(L)'
;MPMLSMLRIDSQTRIVAVRSGGGMISSTVRSSSPARSPLARMPRWIGKPAVDSIRSRGTTIASRSGSPRSASTFSSQPRLFSATRIRRMVPGRSSMASTTRGCSPMNTPGRPSGPRPSRVMTSRKSSSRGSSARSTVVMGIRGGSPLPHALARSGTKGVVRAGYTRGMTDARESDLDAGDPLPAKTPGDRRSTVIGNPAEASPEDHRVRRLLQHTIDLPVLASAVQAQDPADAADTLETLVDGEAADVLEEMEIKNAAEALSHMVGPLAVSVLEDLVRDDPGYAAALIEAMPTDDAADLLQLSPDPVGEAILPRMSDAGRVVLRHLLAYDEASAGGLMTPDVLKIREEMTVTEAVRAIREAEAEEETQYVFVVDDENRLVGIVSLRSLVIAGPTERIADICDREVAAIPPDVDRDTVSMEFEKYGYLVLPVIDAERRLLGVVTVDDVLESIRAEGTEDAQLMVGAGREEMVFSSTGAKLKSRIPWLIVNLVTSSIGALVVLQFEGLIAEIAVLAVLMPVIANQSGNAGQQSLAVTLRGIVLDQVNERIAMRLLLRESAVGAINGMIAGVLVGSFVAAISFSTGTETWRLGVVIAISMTCSLTVGTFTGTALPLLMRRLGADPATASTIFLTMVTDSISFLIFLGTAASLSGWLGIG
;
A
#
# COMPACT_ATOMS: atom_id res chain seq x y z
N MET A 1 19.44 -0.06 67.53
CA MET A 1 20.69 -0.76 67.11
C MET A 1 20.35 -1.79 66.03
N PRO A 2 21.33 -2.25 65.24
CA PRO A 2 21.07 -2.62 63.84
C PRO A 2 21.16 -4.12 63.55
N MET A 3 20.71 -4.51 62.34
CA MET A 3 21.41 -5.54 61.57
C MET A 3 21.50 -5.09 60.11
N LEU A 4 22.72 -5.12 59.56
CA LEU A 4 23.07 -4.48 58.29
C LEU A 4 23.95 -5.48 57.51
N SER A 5 23.43 -6.04 56.41
CA SER A 5 24.25 -6.82 55.47
C SER A 5 23.62 -6.98 54.10
N MET A 6 24.28 -6.39 53.11
CA MET A 6 24.45 -6.88 51.73
C MET A 6 23.29 -7.61 51.02
N LEU A 7 22.83 -7.00 49.93
CA LEU A 7 23.01 -7.62 48.61
C LEU A 7 23.25 -6.50 47.58
N ARG A 8 24.31 -6.64 46.77
CA ARG A 8 24.59 -5.74 45.64
C ARG A 8 23.88 -6.25 44.40
N ILE A 9 23.42 -5.32 43.58
CA ILE A 9 23.12 -5.59 42.17
C ILE A 9 24.48 -5.83 41.47
N ASP A 10 24.58 -6.92 40.72
CA ASP A 10 25.68 -7.18 39.80
C ASP A 10 25.11 -7.31 38.37
N SER A 11 25.81 -6.76 37.40
CA SER A 11 25.30 -6.52 36.04
C SER A 11 26.33 -6.94 35.01
N GLN A 12 26.27 -8.21 34.58
CA GLN A 12 27.10 -8.73 33.48
C GLN A 12 26.28 -9.47 32.42
N THR A 13 25.75 -8.72 31.45
CA THR A 13 25.36 -9.27 30.15
C THR A 13 26.64 -9.63 29.39
N ARG A 14 26.95 -10.91 29.23
CA ARG A 14 28.14 -11.35 28.48
C ARG A 14 27.87 -11.30 26.97
N ILE A 15 28.58 -10.40 26.27
CA ILE A 15 28.79 -10.50 24.83
C ILE A 15 29.78 -11.64 24.57
N VAL A 16 29.44 -12.57 23.67
CA VAL A 16 30.33 -13.65 23.23
C VAL A 16 30.97 -13.26 21.91
N ALA A 17 32.18 -12.69 21.97
CA ALA A 17 33.02 -12.51 20.79
C ALA A 17 33.94 -13.73 20.63
N VAL A 18 33.79 -14.48 19.54
CA VAL A 18 34.70 -15.58 19.21
C VAL A 18 36.01 -15.02 18.67
N ARG A 19 37.14 -15.56 19.13
CA ARG A 19 38.48 -15.07 18.82
C ARG A 19 39.27 -16.13 18.05
N SER A 20 39.68 -15.80 16.84
CA SER A 20 40.81 -16.48 16.19
C SER A 20 42.09 -15.65 16.34
N GLY A 21 43.25 -16.31 16.24
CA GLY A 21 44.55 -15.66 16.08
C GLY A 21 45.02 -15.74 14.62
N GLY A 22 46.10 -15.09 14.22
CA GLY A 22 46.97 -14.19 14.98
C GLY A 22 48.36 -14.11 14.34
N GLY A 23 48.88 -12.91 14.13
CA GLY A 23 50.19 -12.67 13.51
C GLY A 23 50.87 -11.43 14.07
N MET A 24 52.15 -11.52 14.39
CA MET A 24 52.94 -10.42 14.97
C MET A 24 53.75 -9.71 13.89
N ILE A 25 53.69 -8.37 13.84
CA ILE A 25 54.86 -7.53 13.59
C ILE A 25 54.84 -6.37 14.59
N SER A 26 56.02 -5.95 15.06
CA SER A 26 56.22 -4.94 16.10
C SER A 26 56.51 -3.55 15.54
N SER A 27 55.94 -2.51 16.13
CA SER A 27 56.64 -1.23 16.34
C SER A 27 56.03 -0.45 17.53
N THR A 28 56.79 0.49 18.09
CA THR A 28 56.69 0.82 19.52
C THR A 28 56.76 2.32 19.79
N VAL A 29 55.71 2.88 20.44
CA VAL A 29 55.77 4.15 21.24
C VAL A 29 55.97 5.43 20.38
N ARG A 30 55.45 6.63 20.72
CA ARG A 30 55.05 7.22 22.01
C ARG A 30 53.83 8.14 21.92
N SER A 31 53.16 8.36 23.05
CA SER A 31 52.16 9.40 23.27
C SER A 31 52.78 10.78 23.60
N SER A 32 52.12 11.87 23.23
CA SER A 32 51.76 12.96 24.17
C SER A 32 50.93 14.09 23.54
N SER A 33 49.96 14.55 24.33
CA SER A 33 49.35 15.90 24.28
C SER A 33 49.84 16.63 25.56
N PRO A 34 49.59 17.95 25.84
CA PRO A 34 48.60 18.82 25.18
C PRO A 34 48.94 20.34 25.04
N ALA A 35 47.97 21.06 24.47
CA ALA A 35 47.48 22.39 24.90
C ALA A 35 48.12 23.74 24.41
N ARG A 36 47.19 24.63 24.02
CA ARG A 36 47.16 26.11 24.03
C ARG A 36 47.79 26.94 22.88
N SER A 37 46.90 27.67 22.22
CA SER A 37 47.03 28.84 21.31
C SER A 37 47.54 30.11 22.04
N PRO A 38 47.85 31.26 21.37
CA PRO A 38 46.81 32.13 20.74
C PRO A 38 47.25 33.08 19.59
N LEU A 39 46.28 33.89 19.09
CA LEU A 39 46.40 35.10 18.22
C LEU A 39 46.75 34.85 16.73
N ALA A 40 46.22 35.58 15.72
CA ALA A 40 45.09 36.54 15.58
C ALA A 40 44.70 36.57 14.05
N ARG A 41 43.55 37.05 13.55
CA ARG A 41 42.80 38.31 13.82
C ARG A 41 41.29 38.21 13.54
N MET A 42 40.55 39.22 14.00
CA MET A 42 39.12 39.55 13.79
C MET A 42 38.98 40.75 12.80
N PRO A 43 37.81 41.41 12.52
CA PRO A 43 36.49 41.37 13.20
C PRO A 43 35.17 41.36 12.34
N ARG A 44 34.10 40.79 12.94
CA ARG A 44 32.70 41.29 13.14
C ARG A 44 32.02 42.29 12.17
N TRP A 45 30.68 42.18 12.02
CA TRP A 45 29.69 43.03 12.74
C TRP A 45 28.25 42.45 12.69
N ILE A 46 27.27 43.15 13.30
CA ILE A 46 25.95 42.63 13.75
C ILE A 46 24.82 43.62 13.35
N GLY A 47 23.61 43.15 13.01
CA GLY A 47 22.42 44.03 12.94
C GLY A 47 21.08 43.41 12.47
N LYS A 48 20.10 43.35 13.37
CA LYS A 48 18.63 43.45 13.11
C LYS A 48 18.23 44.92 13.44
N PRO A 49 17.13 45.53 12.90
CA PRO A 49 15.75 45.07 13.09
C PRO A 49 14.82 45.32 11.87
N ALA A 50 13.51 45.53 12.10
CA ALA A 50 12.42 45.46 11.12
C ALA A 50 11.56 46.76 11.06
N VAL A 51 10.39 46.66 10.41
CA VAL A 51 9.12 47.43 10.58
C VAL A 51 8.64 48.29 9.38
N ASP A 52 7.34 48.11 9.10
CA ASP A 52 6.34 48.97 8.43
C ASP A 52 6.14 49.07 6.89
N SER A 53 4.95 49.60 6.56
CA SER A 53 4.24 49.58 5.28
C SER A 53 3.87 51.00 4.79
N ILE A 54 3.41 51.17 3.52
CA ILE A 54 2.29 52.07 3.12
C ILE A 54 2.03 52.12 1.57
N ARG A 55 0.86 51.59 1.17
CA ARG A 55 -0.23 52.20 0.36
C ARG A 55 0.02 53.01 -0.96
N SER A 56 -0.31 52.35 -2.10
CA SER A 56 -1.32 52.78 -3.13
C SER A 56 -1.05 53.80 -4.28
N ARG A 57 -1.81 53.58 -5.38
CA ARG A 57 -2.02 54.40 -6.63
C ARG A 57 -0.85 54.37 -7.63
N GLY A 58 -1.01 54.28 -8.97
CA GLY A 58 -2.17 53.99 -9.84
C GLY A 58 -2.76 55.20 -10.59
N THR A 59 -2.67 55.23 -11.94
CA THR A 59 -3.56 55.96 -12.92
C THR A 59 -3.21 55.59 -14.39
N THR A 60 -4.21 55.67 -15.28
CA THR A 60 -4.26 55.33 -16.72
C THR A 60 -3.64 56.38 -17.68
N ILE A 61 -3.26 55.98 -18.92
CA ILE A 61 -3.39 56.66 -20.26
C ILE A 61 -2.42 55.92 -21.24
N ALA A 62 -2.70 55.40 -22.45
CA ALA A 62 -3.74 55.52 -23.49
C ALA A 62 -3.41 56.41 -24.72
N SER A 63 -2.93 55.84 -25.84
CA SER A 63 -3.52 55.99 -27.20
C SER A 63 -2.65 55.46 -28.37
N ARG A 64 -3.32 55.04 -29.47
CA ARG A 64 -3.03 55.13 -30.94
C ARG A 64 -1.56 55.22 -31.45
N SER A 65 -1.16 54.70 -32.62
CA SER A 65 -1.81 54.06 -33.81
C SER A 65 -0.69 53.39 -34.67
N GLY A 66 -0.92 52.56 -35.70
CA GLY A 66 -2.11 52.10 -36.44
C GLY A 66 -1.68 51.18 -37.61
N SER A 67 -2.63 50.61 -38.36
CA SER A 67 -2.37 49.68 -39.48
C SER A 67 -2.24 50.38 -40.85
N PRO A 68 -1.88 49.66 -41.93
CA PRO A 68 -2.95 49.16 -42.81
C PRO A 68 -2.70 47.84 -43.59
N ARG A 69 -3.80 47.10 -43.85
CA ARG A 69 -4.21 46.41 -45.12
C ARG A 69 -3.20 45.52 -45.87
N SER A 70 -3.60 44.32 -46.30
CA SER A 70 -4.59 44.17 -47.40
C SER A 70 -5.53 42.96 -47.26
N ALA A 71 -6.47 42.81 -48.21
CA ALA A 71 -7.45 41.73 -48.27
C ALA A 71 -7.92 41.50 -49.72
N SER A 72 -8.45 40.31 -50.04
CA SER A 72 -9.16 40.03 -51.29
C SER A 72 -10.31 39.03 -51.07
N THR A 73 -11.50 39.40 -51.55
CA THR A 73 -12.75 38.63 -51.45
C THR A 73 -13.21 38.14 -52.82
N PHE A 74 -13.76 36.93 -52.92
CA PHE A 74 -14.82 36.52 -53.87
C PHE A 74 -15.48 35.24 -53.31
N SER A 75 -16.80 35.02 -53.14
CA SER A 75 -18.06 35.56 -53.70
C SER A 75 -18.66 34.79 -54.89
N SER A 76 -19.41 33.72 -54.64
CA SER A 76 -20.55 33.28 -55.51
C SER A 76 -21.49 32.23 -54.85
N GLN A 77 -22.76 32.32 -55.22
CA GLN A 77 -23.92 31.42 -54.94
C GLN A 77 -24.82 31.49 -56.21
N PRO A 78 -25.97 30.77 -56.37
CA PRO A 78 -26.53 29.58 -55.70
C PRO A 78 -27.12 28.53 -56.70
N ARG A 79 -28.08 27.68 -56.26
CA ARG A 79 -29.08 26.84 -57.01
C ARG A 79 -28.74 25.36 -57.28
N LEU A 80 -29.67 24.37 -57.37
CA LEU A 80 -31.08 24.20 -56.90
C LEU A 80 -31.55 22.71 -57.07
N PHE A 81 -32.56 22.28 -56.28
CA PHE A 81 -33.36 21.01 -56.40
C PHE A 81 -32.62 19.65 -56.21
N SER A 82 -33.26 18.55 -55.79
CA SER A 82 -34.71 18.26 -55.60
C SER A 82 -35.07 17.50 -54.29
N ALA A 83 -36.33 17.07 -54.14
CA ALA A 83 -37.00 16.66 -52.89
C ALA A 83 -36.64 15.23 -52.39
N THR A 84 -36.97 14.80 -51.16
CA THR A 84 -38.36 14.46 -50.72
C THR A 84 -38.53 14.45 -49.18
N ARG A 85 -39.77 14.63 -48.70
CA ARG A 85 -40.22 14.63 -47.28
C ARG A 85 -40.34 13.17 -46.72
N ILE A 86 -40.51 12.88 -45.42
CA ILE A 86 -41.63 13.26 -44.51
C ILE A 86 -41.24 13.09 -43.00
N ARG A 87 -41.55 14.13 -42.19
CA ARG A 87 -42.09 14.18 -40.79
C ARG A 87 -42.06 12.90 -39.90
N ARG A 88 -41.98 12.93 -38.56
CA ARG A 88 -42.14 13.93 -37.45
C ARG A 88 -41.70 13.23 -36.12
N MET A 89 -41.54 13.82 -34.92
CA MET A 89 -41.43 15.19 -34.39
C MET A 89 -40.74 15.16 -33.00
N VAL A 90 -40.23 16.29 -32.51
CA VAL A 90 -39.80 16.56 -31.11
C VAL A 90 -40.40 17.92 -30.68
N PRO A 91 -40.98 18.07 -29.48
CA PRO A 91 -40.31 18.76 -28.36
C PRO A 91 -40.65 18.19 -26.94
N GLY A 92 -39.95 18.51 -25.85
CA GLY A 92 -38.70 19.30 -25.69
C GLY A 92 -38.83 20.56 -24.82
N ARG A 93 -37.93 20.70 -23.83
CA ARG A 93 -37.63 21.91 -22.99
C ARG A 93 -38.69 22.34 -21.95
N SER A 94 -38.40 23.17 -20.92
CA SER A 94 -37.19 23.42 -20.09
C SER A 94 -37.50 24.41 -18.95
N SER A 95 -36.78 24.29 -17.82
CA SER A 95 -36.36 25.38 -16.90
C SER A 95 -37.33 26.07 -15.90
N MET A 96 -36.78 26.25 -14.69
CA MET A 96 -36.87 27.40 -13.76
C MET A 96 -38.15 27.82 -12.98
N ALA A 97 -37.95 27.85 -11.66
CA ALA A 97 -38.15 29.01 -10.77
C ALA A 97 -39.54 29.41 -10.20
N SER A 98 -39.77 28.89 -8.98
CA SER A 98 -39.83 29.71 -7.74
C SER A 98 -41.18 30.17 -7.12
N THR A 99 -41.13 30.26 -5.78
CA THR A 99 -41.80 31.27 -4.91
C THR A 99 -43.24 31.05 -4.40
N THR A 100 -43.32 30.59 -3.14
CA THR A 100 -44.28 30.92 -2.05
C THR A 100 -45.74 30.39 -1.97
N ARG A 101 -46.06 29.88 -0.76
CA ARG A 101 -47.36 29.89 -0.01
C ARG A 101 -48.53 29.06 -0.62
N GLY A 102 -49.43 28.44 0.17
CA GLY A 102 -49.44 28.23 1.62
C GLY A 102 -50.80 27.74 2.19
N CYS A 103 -50.77 26.60 2.90
CA CYS A 103 -51.69 26.14 3.97
C CYS A 103 -53.25 26.18 3.85
N SER A 104 -53.84 24.97 3.91
CA SER A 104 -54.99 24.59 4.79
C SER A 104 -56.44 24.96 4.35
N PRO A 105 -57.52 24.54 5.08
CA PRO A 105 -57.97 23.13 5.18
C PRO A 105 -59.53 22.90 5.13
N MET A 106 -59.97 21.63 5.31
CA MET A 106 -61.36 21.17 5.60
C MET A 106 -62.37 21.25 4.41
N ASN A 107 -63.53 20.55 4.39
CA ASN A 107 -64.25 19.81 5.44
C ASN A 107 -64.99 18.51 4.95
N THR A 108 -65.46 17.74 5.94
CA THR A 108 -66.16 16.41 6.04
C THR A 108 -67.59 16.35 5.39
N PRO A 109 -68.45 15.27 5.51
CA PRO A 109 -68.38 14.03 6.34
C PRO A 109 -68.88 12.68 5.74
N GLY A 110 -68.66 11.56 6.49
CA GLY A 110 -69.30 10.25 6.28
C GLY A 110 -68.74 9.10 7.17
N ARG A 111 -69.60 8.22 7.74
CA ARG A 111 -69.27 7.04 8.61
C ARG A 111 -70.44 6.00 8.55
N PRO A 112 -70.38 4.77 9.14
CA PRO A 112 -69.52 4.19 10.20
C PRO A 112 -68.38 3.26 9.62
N SER A 113 -67.88 2.11 10.10
CA SER A 113 -68.21 1.09 11.14
C SER A 113 -66.96 0.33 11.66
N GLY A 114 -67.11 -0.81 12.36
CA GLY A 114 -66.06 -1.75 12.84
C GLY A 114 -66.64 -3.14 13.17
N PRO A 115 -65.96 -4.08 13.88
CA PRO A 115 -64.69 -3.96 14.62
C PRO A 115 -63.64 -5.10 14.36
N ARG A 116 -62.63 -5.22 15.24
CA ARG A 116 -61.51 -6.21 15.34
C ARG A 116 -61.81 -7.29 16.45
N PRO A 117 -60.97 -8.29 16.89
CA PRO A 117 -59.49 -8.38 16.83
C PRO A 117 -58.79 -9.79 16.82
N SER A 118 -57.46 -9.76 17.10
CA SER A 118 -56.64 -10.71 17.91
C SER A 118 -55.80 -11.87 17.29
N ARG A 119 -54.66 -12.13 17.97
CA ARG A 119 -53.69 -13.25 17.79
C ARG A 119 -54.28 -14.58 18.33
N VAL A 120 -53.68 -15.73 17.95
CA VAL A 120 -53.10 -16.71 18.91
C VAL A 120 -52.30 -17.81 18.18
N MET A 121 -51.43 -18.49 18.94
CA MET A 121 -50.50 -19.57 18.55
C MET A 121 -51.02 -20.92 19.09
N THR A 122 -50.99 -22.00 18.29
CA THR A 122 -51.30 -23.36 18.75
C THR A 122 -50.39 -24.42 18.13
N SER A 123 -50.21 -25.54 18.83
CA SER A 123 -49.36 -26.68 18.43
C SER A 123 -50.00 -27.98 18.90
N ARG A 124 -50.10 -28.99 18.01
CA ARG A 124 -49.87 -30.43 18.28
C ARG A 124 -50.20 -31.35 17.09
N LYS A 125 -49.38 -32.42 16.97
CA LYS A 125 -49.69 -33.87 16.84
C LYS A 125 -51.06 -34.33 16.24
N SER A 126 -51.17 -35.43 15.49
CA SER A 126 -50.17 -36.37 14.93
C SER A 126 -50.84 -37.56 14.19
N SER A 127 -50.25 -38.04 13.07
CA SER A 127 -50.36 -39.43 12.54
C SER A 127 -51.77 -39.93 12.09
N SER A 128 -51.97 -41.01 11.33
CA SER A 128 -51.09 -42.09 10.82
C SER A 128 -51.72 -42.82 9.60
N ARG A 129 -50.91 -43.48 8.75
CA ARG A 129 -51.23 -44.61 7.82
C ARG A 129 -52.27 -44.34 6.68
N GLY A 130 -52.16 -44.84 5.44
CA GLY A 130 -51.09 -45.58 4.74
C GLY A 130 -51.58 -46.89 4.07
N SER A 131 -51.28 -47.14 2.77
CA SER A 131 -51.38 -48.46 2.09
C SER A 131 -50.77 -48.48 0.67
N SER A 132 -50.49 -49.69 0.15
CA SER A 132 -50.18 -50.09 -1.25
C SER A 132 -48.91 -49.50 -1.92
N ALA A 133 -47.84 -50.19 -2.35
CA ALA A 133 -47.48 -51.60 -2.62
C ALA A 133 -47.55 -52.10 -4.10
N ARG A 134 -46.37 -52.42 -4.67
CA ARG A 134 -46.09 -53.60 -5.52
C ARG A 134 -44.56 -53.78 -5.70
N SER A 135 -44.13 -55.00 -5.99
CA SER A 135 -42.71 -55.45 -5.95
C SER A 135 -42.32 -56.22 -7.23
N THR A 136 -41.02 -56.47 -7.44
CA THR A 136 -40.35 -57.64 -8.14
C THR A 136 -38.92 -57.18 -8.57
N VAL A 137 -37.80 -57.56 -7.89
CA VAL A 137 -37.00 -58.82 -8.00
C VAL A 137 -36.08 -58.80 -9.26
N VAL A 138 -34.77 -59.11 -9.26
CA VAL A 138 -33.72 -59.57 -8.29
C VAL A 138 -32.32 -59.37 -8.96
N MET A 139 -31.09 -59.38 -8.40
CA MET A 139 -30.39 -59.59 -7.09
C MET A 139 -29.13 -58.64 -7.08
N GLY A 140 -28.18 -58.63 -6.12
CA GLY A 140 -28.07 -59.26 -4.79
C GLY A 140 -26.63 -59.53 -4.32
N ILE A 141 -26.46 -59.77 -3.00
CA ILE A 141 -25.29 -60.42 -2.31
C ILE A 141 -23.98 -59.58 -2.28
N ARG A 142 -23.32 -59.32 -1.13
CA ARG A 142 -23.67 -59.44 0.31
C ARG A 142 -22.82 -58.46 1.12
N GLY A 143 -23.39 -57.80 2.12
CA GLY A 143 -22.64 -57.17 3.22
C GLY A 143 -22.72 -58.02 4.50
N GLY A 144 -21.79 -57.83 5.44
CA GLY A 144 -21.79 -58.54 6.72
C GLY A 144 -20.85 -57.93 7.76
N SER A 145 -21.39 -57.06 8.62
CA SER A 145 -20.72 -56.58 9.84
C SER A 145 -20.79 -57.63 10.96
N PRO A 146 -20.03 -57.49 12.06
CA PRO A 146 -20.62 -56.77 13.19
C PRO A 146 -19.67 -55.83 13.98
N LEU A 147 -20.34 -55.06 14.85
CA LEU A 147 -19.89 -54.14 15.90
C LEU A 147 -19.22 -54.87 17.11
N PRO A 148 -18.81 -54.22 18.24
CA PRO A 148 -18.81 -52.78 18.61
C PRO A 148 -17.54 -52.23 19.37
N HIS A 149 -17.62 -50.93 19.70
CA HIS A 149 -17.11 -50.24 20.93
C HIS A 149 -15.67 -49.67 21.05
N ALA A 150 -15.66 -48.50 21.73
CA ALA A 150 -14.66 -47.94 22.65
C ALA A 150 -13.48 -47.05 22.15
N LEU A 151 -13.67 -45.75 22.38
CA LEU A 151 -12.77 -44.81 23.10
C LEU A 151 -11.35 -44.42 22.57
N ALA A 152 -11.19 -43.10 22.51
CA ALA A 152 -10.06 -42.29 23.00
C ALA A 152 -8.74 -42.13 22.19
N ARG A 153 -8.56 -40.88 21.73
CA ARG A 153 -7.33 -40.03 21.78
C ARG A 153 -6.05 -40.43 21.01
N SER A 154 -5.41 -39.34 20.55
CA SER A 154 -3.95 -39.15 20.40
C SER A 154 -3.25 -39.64 19.12
N GLY A 155 -2.47 -38.72 18.52
CA GLY A 155 -1.07 -39.03 18.23
C GLY A 155 -0.67 -39.36 16.80
N THR A 156 -0.49 -38.32 15.99
CA THR A 156 0.65 -38.14 15.05
C THR A 156 1.56 -39.37 14.75
N LYS A 157 1.40 -39.91 13.53
CA LYS A 157 2.42 -40.51 12.64
C LYS A 157 1.74 -40.77 11.28
N GLY A 158 2.41 -40.80 10.14
CA GLY A 158 3.85 -40.94 9.88
C GLY A 158 4.10 -42.21 9.08
N VAL A 159 4.12 -42.10 7.74
CA VAL A 159 4.36 -43.19 6.77
C VAL A 159 5.35 -42.63 5.75
N VAL A 160 6.58 -43.11 5.55
CA VAL A 160 7.22 -44.45 5.59
C VAL A 160 7.05 -45.26 4.30
N ARG A 161 7.98 -45.00 3.35
CA ARG A 161 8.67 -45.98 2.50
C ARG A 161 9.98 -45.29 2.04
N ALA A 162 11.20 -45.79 2.27
CA ALA A 162 11.75 -47.13 1.98
C ALA A 162 11.63 -47.49 0.49
N GLY A 163 12.68 -47.49 -0.33
CA GLY A 163 14.12 -47.28 -0.07
C GLY A 163 14.95 -48.53 -0.42
N TYR A 164 16.13 -48.34 -1.01
CA TYR A 164 17.06 -49.41 -1.37
C TYR A 164 18.51 -48.99 -1.11
N THR A 165 19.34 -49.91 -0.62
CA THR A 165 20.62 -49.60 0.03
C THR A 165 21.83 -50.24 -0.65
N ARG A 166 22.83 -49.42 -1.00
CA ARG A 166 24.26 -49.75 -1.16
C ARG A 166 25.02 -48.43 -1.36
N GLY A 167 26.14 -48.14 -0.70
CA GLY A 167 26.79 -48.80 0.44
C GLY A 167 28.07 -48.05 0.81
N MET A 168 28.42 -47.96 2.09
CA MET A 168 29.69 -47.38 2.59
C MET A 168 30.89 -48.18 2.01
N THR A 169 32.10 -47.63 1.88
CA THR A 169 32.90 -47.01 2.97
C THR A 169 33.97 -46.01 2.54
N ASP A 170 34.38 -45.21 3.53
CA ASP A 170 35.68 -44.56 3.73
C ASP A 170 36.10 -43.36 2.86
N ALA A 171 36.94 -42.54 3.47
CA ALA A 171 37.45 -41.28 2.95
C ALA A 171 38.97 -41.18 3.13
N ARG A 172 39.66 -40.53 2.19
CA ARG A 172 40.82 -39.67 2.44
C ARG A 172 41.22 -38.86 1.20
N GLU A 173 42.07 -37.87 1.49
CA GLU A 173 42.65 -36.79 0.69
C GLU A 173 43.25 -37.16 -0.69
N SER A 174 43.72 -36.12 -1.42
CA SER A 174 44.23 -36.08 -2.81
C SER A 174 43.13 -36.30 -3.88
N ASP A 175 43.05 -35.51 -4.96
CA ASP A 175 44.06 -34.63 -5.58
C ASP A 175 43.59 -33.18 -5.84
N LEU A 176 44.56 -32.31 -6.13
CA LEU A 176 44.37 -31.00 -6.76
C LEU A 176 44.81 -31.09 -8.24
N ASP A 177 44.33 -30.12 -9.04
CA ASP A 177 44.77 -29.78 -10.40
C ASP A 177 44.45 -30.77 -11.55
N ALA A 178 43.33 -30.48 -12.23
CA ALA A 178 43.24 -30.44 -13.70
C ALA A 178 41.97 -29.69 -14.09
N GLY A 179 42.02 -28.83 -15.12
CA GLY A 179 40.83 -28.11 -15.61
C GLY A 179 39.89 -29.03 -16.37
N ASP A 180 38.65 -29.17 -15.89
CA ASP A 180 37.59 -29.90 -16.60
C ASP A 180 37.28 -29.21 -17.95
N PRO A 181 37.29 -29.93 -19.09
CA PRO A 181 36.95 -29.35 -20.37
C PRO A 181 35.44 -29.06 -20.44
N LEU A 182 35.08 -27.88 -20.98
CA LEU A 182 33.69 -27.46 -21.20
C LEU A 182 32.87 -28.60 -21.86
N PRO A 183 31.71 -28.99 -21.29
CA PRO A 183 30.87 -30.02 -21.89
C PRO A 183 30.41 -29.53 -23.26
N ALA A 184 30.79 -30.25 -24.32
CA ALA A 184 30.45 -29.89 -25.68
C ALA A 184 28.92 -29.79 -25.85
N LYS A 185 28.43 -28.66 -26.40
CA LYS A 185 27.00 -28.40 -26.61
C LYS A 185 26.39 -29.47 -27.53
N THR A 186 25.79 -30.51 -26.96
CA THR A 186 25.04 -31.53 -27.69
C THR A 186 23.80 -30.86 -28.32
N PRO A 187 23.67 -30.82 -29.66
CA PRO A 187 22.56 -30.13 -30.32
C PRO A 187 21.27 -30.95 -30.23
N GLY A 188 20.54 -30.80 -29.12
CA GLY A 188 19.27 -31.49 -28.91
C GLY A 188 18.52 -31.13 -27.63
N ASP A 189 19.22 -30.77 -26.55
CA ASP A 189 18.60 -30.53 -25.25
C ASP A 189 17.99 -29.11 -25.15
N ARG A 190 16.74 -28.98 -25.62
CA ARG A 190 15.96 -27.75 -25.47
C ARG A 190 15.42 -27.70 -24.05
N ARG A 191 15.91 -26.72 -23.27
CA ARG A 191 15.45 -26.33 -21.91
C ARG A 191 14.03 -26.83 -21.62
N SER A 192 13.87 -27.77 -20.69
CA SER A 192 12.55 -28.11 -20.15
C SER A 192 12.10 -27.01 -19.19
N THR A 193 11.61 -25.90 -19.73
CA THR A 193 11.09 -24.72 -19.00
C THR A 193 9.73 -25.01 -18.34
N VAL A 194 9.63 -26.11 -17.61
CA VAL A 194 8.54 -26.42 -16.70
C VAL A 194 8.99 -25.96 -15.33
N ILE A 195 8.42 -24.86 -14.84
CA ILE A 195 8.63 -24.39 -13.47
C ILE A 195 8.04 -25.46 -12.53
N GLY A 196 8.89 -26.35 -12.02
CA GLY A 196 8.46 -27.47 -11.17
C GLY A 196 7.97 -27.00 -9.80
N ASN A 197 8.58 -25.94 -9.29
CA ASN A 197 8.22 -25.23 -8.07
C ASN A 197 8.65 -23.76 -8.23
N PRO A 198 7.73 -22.77 -8.23
CA PRO A 198 8.08 -21.35 -8.36
C PRO A 198 8.93 -20.77 -7.22
N ALA A 199 9.20 -21.54 -6.16
CA ALA A 199 10.08 -21.17 -5.05
C ALA A 199 11.40 -21.97 -5.01
N GLU A 200 11.75 -22.68 -6.09
CA GLU A 200 13.06 -23.31 -6.26
C GLU A 200 13.95 -22.47 -7.17
N ALA A 201 15.11 -22.05 -6.63
CA ALA A 201 16.07 -21.18 -7.27
C ALA A 201 16.67 -21.78 -8.56
N SER A 202 16.94 -20.92 -9.52
CA SER A 202 17.44 -21.25 -10.85
C SER A 202 18.85 -21.86 -10.84
N PRO A 203 19.29 -22.51 -11.95
CA PRO A 203 20.67 -22.97 -12.10
C PRO A 203 21.71 -21.84 -12.01
N GLU A 204 21.37 -20.63 -12.45
CA GLU A 204 22.26 -19.46 -12.40
C GLU A 204 22.24 -18.81 -11.01
N ASP A 205 21.11 -18.77 -10.29
CA ASP A 205 21.09 -18.35 -8.87
C ASP A 205 21.98 -19.26 -8.03
N HIS A 206 21.94 -20.57 -8.32
CA HIS A 206 22.84 -21.54 -7.70
C HIS A 206 24.31 -21.33 -8.11
N ARG A 207 24.62 -20.73 -9.26
CA ARG A 207 25.99 -20.30 -9.65
C ARG A 207 26.38 -19.03 -8.90
N VAL A 208 25.57 -17.99 -8.94
CA VAL A 208 25.72 -16.71 -8.22
C VAL A 208 25.92 -16.94 -6.72
N ARG A 209 25.04 -17.70 -6.05
CA ARG A 209 25.17 -18.06 -4.63
C ARG A 209 26.44 -18.83 -4.28
N ARG A 210 27.17 -19.43 -5.24
CA ARG A 210 28.51 -20.01 -5.03
C ARG A 210 29.63 -19.00 -5.24
N LEU A 211 29.49 -18.05 -6.17
CA LEU A 211 30.44 -16.96 -6.38
C LEU A 211 30.49 -16.05 -5.13
N LEU A 212 29.33 -15.67 -4.59
CA LEU A 212 29.19 -14.87 -3.36
C LEU A 212 29.73 -15.55 -2.07
N GLN A 213 30.12 -16.82 -2.13
CA GLN A 213 30.74 -17.54 -0.99
C GLN A 213 32.28 -17.54 -1.05
N HIS A 214 32.87 -16.96 -2.10
CA HIS A 214 34.30 -16.97 -2.38
C HIS A 214 34.79 -15.55 -2.73
N THR A 215 36.08 -15.38 -3.01
CA THR A 215 36.60 -14.09 -3.50
C THR A 215 35.91 -13.73 -4.81
N ILE A 216 35.25 -12.57 -4.85
CA ILE A 216 34.50 -12.11 -6.02
C ILE A 216 35.48 -11.84 -7.17
N ASP A 217 35.27 -12.54 -8.28
CA ASP A 217 35.85 -12.24 -9.59
C ASP A 217 34.77 -11.47 -10.37
N LEU A 218 34.88 -10.14 -10.39
CA LEU A 218 33.79 -9.23 -10.71
C LEU A 218 33.15 -9.49 -12.09
N PRO A 219 33.91 -9.64 -13.21
CA PRO A 219 33.32 -9.99 -14.51
C PRO A 219 32.65 -11.36 -14.53
N VAL A 220 33.10 -12.31 -13.69
CA VAL A 220 32.49 -13.65 -13.58
C VAL A 220 31.19 -13.61 -12.78
N LEU A 221 31.07 -12.70 -11.81
CA LEU A 221 29.82 -12.40 -11.10
C LEU A 221 28.84 -11.65 -12.01
N ALA A 222 29.26 -10.57 -12.67
CA ALA A 222 28.44 -9.83 -13.65
C ALA A 222 27.89 -10.77 -14.74
N SER A 223 28.75 -11.60 -15.35
CA SER A 223 28.35 -12.63 -16.32
C SER A 223 27.48 -13.78 -15.74
N ALA A 224 27.30 -13.86 -14.43
CA ALA A 224 26.37 -14.77 -13.77
C ALA A 224 25.03 -14.08 -13.45
N VAL A 225 25.08 -12.85 -12.94
CA VAL A 225 23.90 -12.00 -12.66
C VAL A 225 23.14 -11.68 -13.95
N GLN A 226 23.85 -11.27 -15.00
CA GLN A 226 23.30 -11.05 -16.36
C GLN A 226 22.70 -12.31 -17.02
N ALA A 227 22.88 -13.49 -16.42
CA ALA A 227 22.30 -14.75 -16.91
C ALA A 227 21.06 -15.21 -16.12
N GLN A 228 20.69 -14.49 -15.06
CA GLN A 228 19.45 -14.68 -14.31
C GLN A 228 18.27 -13.98 -15.02
N ASP A 229 17.07 -14.12 -14.45
CA ASP A 229 15.94 -13.25 -14.75
C ASP A 229 16.19 -11.84 -14.16
N PRO A 230 15.74 -10.73 -14.76
CA PRO A 230 15.96 -9.39 -14.22
C PRO A 230 15.54 -9.21 -12.75
N ALA A 231 14.45 -9.87 -12.33
CA ALA A 231 14.04 -9.85 -10.91
C ALA A 231 15.00 -10.65 -10.00
N ASP A 232 15.48 -11.83 -10.43
CA ASP A 232 16.46 -12.64 -9.70
C ASP A 232 17.86 -11.94 -9.66
N ALA A 233 18.15 -11.10 -10.64
CA ALA A 233 19.33 -10.24 -10.70
C ALA A 233 19.24 -9.07 -9.71
N ALA A 234 18.10 -8.37 -9.65
CA ALA A 234 17.82 -7.34 -8.65
C ALA A 234 17.94 -7.90 -7.22
N ASP A 235 17.26 -9.02 -6.94
CA ASP A 235 17.29 -9.76 -5.66
C ASP A 235 18.73 -10.16 -5.25
N THR A 236 19.63 -10.32 -6.23
CA THR A 236 21.06 -10.55 -6.01
C THR A 236 21.83 -9.26 -5.71
N LEU A 237 21.65 -8.21 -6.52
CA LEU A 237 22.32 -6.91 -6.36
C LEU A 237 22.01 -6.29 -4.99
N GLU A 238 20.79 -6.46 -4.47
CA GLU A 238 20.39 -6.03 -3.12
C GLU A 238 21.12 -6.75 -1.97
N THR A 239 21.79 -7.89 -2.22
CA THR A 239 22.61 -8.58 -1.20
C THR A 239 24.06 -8.10 -1.14
N LEU A 240 24.49 -7.28 -2.11
CA LEU A 240 25.84 -6.71 -2.20
C LEU A 240 25.99 -5.47 -1.30
N VAL A 241 27.22 -5.10 -0.97
CA VAL A 241 27.50 -4.08 0.06
C VAL A 241 28.59 -3.10 -0.40
N ASP A 242 28.68 -1.93 0.23
CA ASP A 242 29.80 -0.97 0.09
C ASP A 242 30.13 -0.51 -1.35
N GLY A 243 29.16 -0.59 -2.27
CA GLY A 243 29.28 -0.16 -3.68
C GLY A 243 29.37 -1.31 -4.70
N GLU A 244 29.54 -2.56 -4.26
CA GLU A 244 29.72 -3.75 -5.11
C GLU A 244 28.62 -3.94 -6.18
N ALA A 245 27.39 -3.45 -5.96
CA ALA A 245 26.32 -3.50 -6.95
C ALA A 245 26.53 -2.56 -8.14
N ALA A 246 27.14 -1.38 -7.93
CA ALA A 246 27.53 -0.48 -9.02
C ALA A 246 28.66 -1.09 -9.85
N ASP A 247 29.70 -1.61 -9.19
CA ASP A 247 30.81 -2.36 -9.81
C ASP A 247 30.28 -3.52 -10.70
N VAL A 248 29.27 -4.27 -10.23
CA VAL A 248 28.68 -5.37 -11.01
C VAL A 248 27.91 -4.87 -12.23
N LEU A 249 27.14 -3.78 -12.11
CA LEU A 249 26.38 -3.22 -13.23
C LEU A 249 27.30 -2.65 -14.32
N GLU A 250 28.41 -1.99 -13.98
CA GLU A 250 29.37 -1.46 -14.96
C GLU A 250 30.01 -2.55 -15.85
N GLU A 251 30.17 -3.78 -15.33
CA GLU A 251 30.66 -4.96 -16.08
C GLU A 251 29.54 -5.71 -16.84
N MET A 252 28.27 -5.34 -16.69
CA MET A 252 27.12 -5.93 -17.40
C MET A 252 26.80 -5.21 -18.72
N GLU A 253 26.20 -5.93 -19.67
CA GLU A 253 25.61 -5.30 -20.86
C GLU A 253 24.46 -4.35 -20.45
N ILE A 254 24.56 -3.08 -20.87
CA ILE A 254 23.78 -1.95 -20.35
C ILE A 254 22.26 -2.14 -20.30
N LYS A 255 21.65 -2.89 -21.24
CA LYS A 255 20.21 -3.17 -21.21
C LYS A 255 19.84 -4.11 -20.06
N ASN A 256 20.56 -5.22 -19.89
CA ASN A 256 20.32 -6.15 -18.78
C ASN A 256 20.66 -5.48 -17.43
N ALA A 257 21.60 -4.53 -17.41
CA ALA A 257 21.90 -3.71 -16.24
C ALA A 257 20.75 -2.73 -15.90
N ALA A 258 20.10 -2.15 -16.92
CA ALA A 258 18.95 -1.26 -16.73
C ALA A 258 17.71 -2.04 -16.24
N GLU A 259 17.38 -3.17 -16.87
CA GLU A 259 16.31 -4.08 -16.44
C GLU A 259 16.54 -4.60 -15.00
N ALA A 260 17.78 -4.98 -14.66
CA ALA A 260 18.11 -5.41 -13.30
C ALA A 260 18.04 -4.27 -12.27
N LEU A 261 18.30 -3.01 -12.67
CA LEU A 261 18.23 -1.86 -11.77
C LEU A 261 16.79 -1.39 -11.52
N SER A 262 15.88 -1.48 -12.49
CA SER A 262 14.49 -1.03 -12.26
C SER A 262 13.70 -1.98 -11.36
N HIS A 263 13.99 -3.28 -11.39
CA HIS A 263 13.42 -4.24 -10.45
C HIS A 263 14.01 -4.19 -9.02
N MET A 264 15.01 -3.35 -8.74
CA MET A 264 15.55 -3.18 -7.37
C MET A 264 14.64 -2.31 -6.50
N VAL A 265 14.49 -2.68 -5.23
CA VAL A 265 13.75 -1.95 -4.20
C VAL A 265 14.28 -0.51 -4.09
N GLY A 266 13.43 0.45 -4.46
CA GLY A 266 13.77 1.85 -4.78
C GLY A 266 14.93 2.53 -4.03
N PRO A 267 15.02 2.52 -2.68
CA PRO A 267 16.10 3.21 -1.97
C PRO A 267 17.48 2.53 -2.13
N LEU A 268 17.52 1.25 -2.51
CA LEU A 268 18.76 0.58 -2.92
C LEU A 268 19.11 0.95 -4.36
N ALA A 269 18.13 0.94 -5.27
CA ALA A 269 18.31 1.43 -6.65
C ALA A 269 18.83 2.88 -6.69
N VAL A 270 18.25 3.78 -5.88
CA VAL A 270 18.72 5.17 -5.70
C VAL A 270 20.13 5.23 -5.13
N SER A 271 20.48 4.38 -4.15
CA SER A 271 21.84 4.34 -3.59
C SER A 271 22.88 3.89 -4.63
N VAL A 272 22.55 2.88 -5.43
CA VAL A 272 23.40 2.40 -6.54
C VAL A 272 23.52 3.47 -7.62
N LEU A 273 22.44 4.19 -7.94
CA LEU A 273 22.46 5.31 -8.87
C LEU A 273 23.27 6.51 -8.34
N GLU A 274 23.23 6.81 -7.03
CA GLU A 274 24.07 7.84 -6.38
C GLU A 274 25.57 7.50 -6.38
N ASP A 275 25.92 6.22 -6.45
CA ASP A 275 27.30 5.73 -6.60
C ASP A 275 27.71 5.78 -8.09
N LEU A 276 26.92 5.20 -9.02
CA LEU A 276 27.17 5.27 -10.47
C LEU A 276 27.29 6.71 -11.00
N VAL A 277 26.46 7.64 -10.52
CA VAL A 277 26.52 9.08 -10.89
C VAL A 277 27.77 9.79 -10.33
N ARG A 278 28.40 9.24 -9.30
CA ARG A 278 29.65 9.76 -8.73
C ARG A 278 30.86 9.36 -9.56
N ASP A 279 30.85 8.14 -10.07
CA ASP A 279 32.02 7.49 -10.67
C ASP A 279 32.03 7.61 -12.20
N ASP A 280 30.93 7.30 -12.91
CA ASP A 280 30.68 7.80 -14.28
C ASP A 280 29.21 8.23 -14.52
N PRO A 281 28.87 9.52 -14.36
CA PRO A 281 27.55 10.05 -14.70
C PRO A 281 27.22 10.00 -16.21
N GLY A 282 28.18 9.67 -17.07
CA GLY A 282 27.95 9.33 -18.48
C GLY A 282 27.35 7.93 -18.65
N TYR A 283 27.95 6.93 -17.99
CA TYR A 283 27.38 5.57 -17.91
C TYR A 283 26.00 5.60 -17.25
N ALA A 284 25.86 6.25 -16.09
CA ALA A 284 24.57 6.33 -15.38
C ALA A 284 23.46 6.97 -16.24
N ALA A 285 23.79 7.96 -17.09
CA ALA A 285 22.81 8.57 -17.99
C ALA A 285 22.45 7.67 -19.18
N ALA A 286 23.39 6.85 -19.67
CA ALA A 286 23.10 5.85 -20.70
C ALA A 286 22.31 4.65 -20.16
N LEU A 287 22.51 4.31 -18.88
CA LEU A 287 21.76 3.27 -18.17
C LEU A 287 20.28 3.67 -18.02
N ILE A 288 20.03 4.89 -17.56
CA ILE A 288 18.69 5.49 -17.44
C ILE A 288 18.03 5.73 -18.82
N GLU A 289 18.80 5.82 -19.91
CA GLU A 289 18.30 5.87 -21.29
C GLU A 289 18.10 4.48 -21.92
N ALA A 290 18.47 3.40 -21.22
CA ALA A 290 18.24 2.00 -21.62
C ALA A 290 17.22 1.28 -20.70
N MET A 291 16.63 2.00 -19.75
CA MET A 291 15.59 1.58 -18.81
C MET A 291 14.20 1.95 -19.38
N PRO A 292 13.12 1.22 -19.05
CA PRO A 292 11.75 1.64 -19.38
C PRO A 292 11.49 3.08 -18.91
N THR A 293 10.79 3.87 -19.73
CA THR A 293 10.78 5.34 -19.55
C THR A 293 10.04 5.78 -18.27
N ASP A 294 9.09 4.97 -17.81
CA ASP A 294 8.37 5.07 -16.54
C ASP A 294 9.20 4.62 -15.33
N ASP A 295 9.82 3.44 -15.37
CA ASP A 295 10.81 3.00 -14.37
C ASP A 295 11.90 4.08 -14.14
N ALA A 296 12.41 4.65 -15.24
CA ALA A 296 13.38 5.74 -15.25
C ALA A 296 12.83 7.05 -14.67
N ALA A 297 11.51 7.29 -14.74
CA ALA A 297 10.86 8.45 -14.12
C ALA A 297 10.74 8.26 -12.61
N ASP A 298 10.26 7.11 -12.15
CA ASP A 298 10.06 6.82 -10.73
C ASP A 298 11.38 6.74 -9.97
N LEU A 299 12.40 6.08 -10.53
CA LEU A 299 13.74 6.06 -9.95
C LEU A 299 14.35 7.47 -9.81
N LEU A 300 14.08 8.38 -10.75
CA LEU A 300 14.51 9.78 -10.67
C LEU A 300 13.65 10.64 -9.74
N GLN A 301 12.37 10.31 -9.51
CA GLN A 301 11.51 10.98 -8.51
C GLN A 301 11.89 10.59 -7.07
N LEU A 302 12.28 9.33 -6.85
CA LEU A 302 12.83 8.85 -5.58
C LEU A 302 14.25 9.36 -5.30
N SER A 303 14.98 9.78 -6.35
CA SER A 303 16.36 10.29 -6.25
C SER A 303 16.42 11.77 -5.80
N PRO A 304 17.43 12.19 -5.02
CA PRO A 304 17.63 13.60 -4.69
C PRO A 304 17.96 14.46 -5.93
N ASP A 305 17.51 15.73 -5.94
CA ASP A 305 17.66 16.69 -7.07
C ASP A 305 19.02 16.62 -7.82
N PRO A 306 20.19 16.55 -7.16
CA PRO A 306 21.50 16.53 -7.84
C PRO A 306 21.72 15.32 -8.78
N VAL A 307 21.02 14.21 -8.56
CA VAL A 307 21.09 13.00 -9.40
C VAL A 307 20.45 13.29 -10.76
N GLY A 308 19.22 13.83 -10.75
CA GLY A 308 18.54 14.30 -11.97
C GLY A 308 19.26 15.44 -12.68
N GLU A 309 19.85 16.39 -11.94
CA GLU A 309 20.70 17.45 -12.51
C GLU A 309 21.97 16.91 -13.18
N ALA A 310 22.51 15.77 -12.73
CA ALA A 310 23.66 15.12 -13.34
C ALA A 310 23.28 14.28 -14.57
N ILE A 311 22.23 13.48 -14.49
CA ILE A 311 21.82 12.53 -15.53
C ILE A 311 21.20 13.24 -16.74
N LEU A 312 20.16 14.06 -16.52
CA LEU A 312 19.33 14.59 -17.61
C LEU A 312 20.16 15.32 -18.69
N PRO A 313 21.15 16.19 -18.39
CA PRO A 313 21.92 16.87 -19.42
C PRO A 313 22.78 15.98 -20.33
N ARG A 314 22.96 14.69 -19.99
CA ARG A 314 23.84 13.75 -20.70
C ARG A 314 23.12 12.77 -21.62
N MET A 315 21.85 12.45 -21.32
CA MET A 315 20.95 11.68 -22.21
C MET A 315 20.78 12.34 -23.58
N SER A 316 20.25 11.63 -24.58
CA SER A 316 19.89 12.19 -25.89
C SER A 316 18.80 13.26 -25.80
N ASP A 317 18.68 14.08 -26.84
CA ASP A 317 17.61 15.09 -26.92
C ASP A 317 16.20 14.48 -27.03
N ALA A 318 16.07 13.20 -27.41
CA ALA A 318 14.79 12.51 -27.52
C ALA A 318 14.32 11.96 -26.16
N GLY A 319 15.10 11.05 -25.54
CA GLY A 319 14.78 10.47 -24.23
C GLY A 319 14.58 11.54 -23.16
N ARG A 320 15.46 12.55 -23.13
CA ARG A 320 15.37 13.71 -22.22
C ARG A 320 14.17 14.65 -22.47
N VAL A 321 13.39 14.46 -23.53
CA VAL A 321 12.11 15.16 -23.74
C VAL A 321 10.94 14.30 -23.27
N VAL A 322 10.96 12.99 -23.52
CA VAL A 322 9.92 12.06 -23.06
C VAL A 322 9.97 11.91 -21.53
N LEU A 323 11.14 11.62 -20.96
CA LEU A 323 11.31 11.44 -19.51
C LEU A 323 10.92 12.70 -18.72
N ARG A 324 11.27 13.90 -19.23
CA ARG A 324 10.83 15.18 -18.62
C ARG A 324 9.36 15.53 -18.87
N HIS A 325 8.62 14.72 -19.63
CA HIS A 325 7.16 14.79 -19.68
C HIS A 325 6.54 13.96 -18.57
N LEU A 326 7.07 12.77 -18.27
CA LEU A 326 6.64 11.93 -17.15
C LEU A 326 6.95 12.58 -15.80
N LEU A 327 8.18 13.08 -15.61
CA LEU A 327 8.62 13.86 -14.43
C LEU A 327 7.88 15.19 -14.21
N ALA A 328 6.82 15.48 -14.98
CA ALA A 328 5.91 16.62 -14.79
C ALA A 328 4.51 16.23 -14.31
N TYR A 329 4.22 14.93 -14.20
CA TYR A 329 3.03 14.38 -13.53
C TYR A 329 3.34 14.09 -12.04
N ASP A 330 2.34 13.60 -11.32
CA ASP A 330 2.44 13.22 -9.90
C ASP A 330 2.64 11.70 -9.80
N GLU A 331 3.55 11.22 -8.94
CA GLU A 331 3.80 9.79 -8.67
C GLU A 331 2.51 9.01 -8.36
N ALA A 332 1.54 9.66 -7.70
CA ALA A 332 0.26 9.06 -7.33
C ALA A 332 -0.84 9.29 -8.39
N SER A 333 -0.46 9.43 -9.67
CA SER A 333 -1.40 9.67 -10.78
C SER A 333 -1.20 8.73 -11.97
N ALA A 334 -2.24 8.60 -12.80
CA ALA A 334 -2.21 7.91 -14.08
C ALA A 334 -1.16 8.46 -15.06
N GLY A 335 -0.69 9.69 -14.86
CA GLY A 335 0.41 10.29 -15.63
C GLY A 335 1.81 9.94 -15.10
N GLY A 336 1.92 9.48 -13.85
CA GLY A 336 3.13 8.88 -13.29
C GLY A 336 3.25 7.41 -13.71
N LEU A 337 2.19 6.64 -13.46
CA LEU A 337 2.06 5.19 -13.77
C LEU A 337 1.97 4.86 -15.28
N MET A 338 2.46 5.70 -16.21
CA MET A 338 2.32 5.45 -17.64
C MET A 338 3.64 5.32 -18.41
N THR A 339 3.83 4.14 -19.00
CA THR A 339 4.74 3.97 -20.13
C THR A 339 4.22 4.76 -21.35
N PRO A 340 5.09 5.56 -22.02
CA PRO A 340 4.78 6.23 -23.27
C PRO A 340 5.00 5.33 -24.50
N ASP A 341 5.69 4.20 -24.34
CA ASP A 341 6.39 3.43 -25.39
C ASP A 341 5.50 2.39 -26.09
N VAL A 342 4.26 2.79 -26.32
CA VAL A 342 3.17 1.90 -26.72
C VAL A 342 3.02 1.80 -28.25
N LEU A 343 2.67 0.61 -28.74
CA LEU A 343 2.46 0.33 -30.16
C LEU A 343 1.26 1.09 -30.75
N LYS A 344 1.53 2.07 -31.64
CA LYS A 344 0.55 2.95 -32.30
C LYS A 344 0.50 2.69 -33.82
N ILE A 345 -0.70 2.44 -34.37
CA ILE A 345 -0.97 2.29 -35.82
C ILE A 345 -2.10 3.23 -36.26
N ARG A 346 -2.21 3.51 -37.57
CA ARG A 346 -3.24 4.41 -38.12
C ARG A 346 -4.45 3.66 -38.66
N GLU A 347 -5.64 4.25 -38.58
CA GLU A 347 -6.88 3.55 -38.96
C GLU A 347 -7.00 3.24 -40.47
N GLU A 348 -6.35 4.02 -41.34
CA GLU A 348 -6.39 3.83 -42.80
C GLU A 348 -5.46 2.73 -43.34
N MET A 349 -4.53 2.22 -42.53
CA MET A 349 -3.61 1.15 -42.89
C MET A 349 -4.36 -0.15 -43.22
N THR A 350 -3.79 -0.97 -44.11
CA THR A 350 -4.17 -2.39 -44.21
C THR A 350 -3.52 -3.23 -43.11
N VAL A 351 -4.10 -4.39 -42.81
CA VAL A 351 -3.51 -5.39 -41.90
C VAL A 351 -2.06 -5.71 -42.29
N THR A 352 -1.73 -5.83 -43.59
CA THR A 352 -0.34 -6.06 -44.04
C THR A 352 0.60 -4.92 -43.65
N GLU A 353 0.16 -3.67 -43.77
CA GLU A 353 0.99 -2.50 -43.47
C GLU A 353 1.18 -2.32 -41.95
N ALA A 354 0.12 -2.52 -41.16
CA ALA A 354 0.21 -2.52 -39.70
C ALA A 354 1.10 -3.66 -39.18
N VAL A 355 0.93 -4.89 -39.69
CA VAL A 355 1.76 -6.06 -39.33
C VAL A 355 3.20 -5.95 -39.86
N ARG A 356 3.49 -5.02 -40.79
CA ARG A 356 4.86 -4.63 -41.11
C ARG A 356 5.38 -3.58 -40.12
N ALA A 357 4.62 -2.52 -39.86
CA ALA A 357 5.00 -1.48 -38.89
C ALA A 357 5.30 -2.05 -37.49
N ILE A 358 4.50 -3.01 -37.01
CA ILE A 358 4.72 -3.71 -35.72
C ILE A 358 6.00 -4.57 -35.72
N ARG A 359 6.54 -4.98 -36.89
CA ARG A 359 7.85 -5.67 -36.99
C ARG A 359 9.02 -4.72 -37.25
N GLU A 360 8.73 -3.50 -37.68
CA GLU A 360 9.69 -2.43 -37.90
C GLU A 360 9.84 -1.55 -36.65
N ALA A 361 8.92 -1.68 -35.68
CA ALA A 361 9.00 -1.13 -34.34
C ALA A 361 9.79 -2.07 -33.41
N GLU A 362 10.87 -1.56 -32.85
CA GLU A 362 11.57 -2.13 -31.69
C GLU A 362 10.79 -1.74 -30.42
N ALA A 363 9.56 -2.24 -30.29
CA ALA A 363 8.75 -2.10 -29.07
C ALA A 363 9.23 -3.13 -28.04
N GLU A 364 9.53 -2.66 -26.82
CA GLU A 364 10.24 -3.46 -25.82
C GLU A 364 9.28 -4.21 -24.88
N GLU A 365 8.07 -3.69 -24.66
CA GLU A 365 6.98 -4.37 -23.95
C GLU A 365 6.36 -5.51 -24.77
N GLU A 366 5.86 -6.56 -24.09
CA GLU A 366 5.04 -7.63 -24.70
C GLU A 366 3.58 -7.18 -24.99
N THR A 367 3.37 -5.99 -25.59
CA THR A 367 2.04 -5.38 -25.71
C THR A 367 1.06 -6.23 -26.55
N GLN A 368 0.13 -6.91 -25.89
CA GLN A 368 -0.89 -7.77 -26.55
C GLN A 368 -1.93 -6.99 -27.38
N TYR A 369 -1.97 -5.66 -27.20
CA TYR A 369 -2.87 -4.70 -27.83
C TYR A 369 -2.08 -3.64 -28.60
N VAL A 370 -2.64 -3.21 -29.72
CA VAL A 370 -2.10 -2.15 -30.56
C VAL A 370 -3.14 -1.04 -30.66
N PHE A 371 -2.73 0.19 -30.38
CA PHE A 371 -3.61 1.35 -30.33
C PHE A 371 -3.78 1.97 -31.72
N VAL A 372 -5.02 2.29 -32.06
CA VAL A 372 -5.39 2.89 -33.35
C VAL A 372 -5.59 4.38 -33.13
N VAL A 373 -4.81 5.18 -33.86
CA VAL A 373 -4.84 6.65 -33.80
C VAL A 373 -5.16 7.28 -35.15
N ASP A 374 -5.62 8.54 -35.12
CA ASP A 374 -5.78 9.37 -36.31
C ASP A 374 -4.53 10.21 -36.65
N ASP A 375 -4.64 11.05 -37.68
CA ASP A 375 -3.56 11.95 -38.10
C ASP A 375 -3.13 13.00 -37.06
N GLU A 376 -3.95 13.25 -36.03
CA GLU A 376 -3.68 14.17 -34.92
C GLU A 376 -3.23 13.43 -33.63
N ASN A 377 -2.93 12.12 -33.73
CA ASN A 377 -2.60 11.20 -32.64
C ASN A 377 -3.75 10.96 -31.63
N ARG A 378 -5.01 11.20 -32.02
CA ARG A 378 -6.18 10.95 -31.16
C ARG A 378 -6.52 9.46 -31.11
N LEU A 379 -6.87 8.95 -29.94
CA LEU A 379 -7.26 7.55 -29.73
C LEU A 379 -8.62 7.24 -30.36
N VAL A 380 -8.59 6.47 -31.46
CA VAL A 380 -9.75 6.03 -32.26
C VAL A 380 -10.23 4.63 -31.87
N GLY A 381 -9.30 3.71 -31.55
CA GLY A 381 -9.63 2.31 -31.32
C GLY A 381 -8.47 1.47 -30.76
N ILE A 382 -8.72 0.17 -30.56
CA ILE A 382 -7.71 -0.85 -30.25
C ILE A 382 -7.86 -2.08 -31.16
N VAL A 383 -6.75 -2.78 -31.39
CA VAL A 383 -6.72 -4.07 -32.08
C VAL A 383 -5.84 -5.03 -31.28
N SER A 384 -6.33 -6.23 -30.95
CA SER A 384 -5.48 -7.27 -30.36
C SER A 384 -4.55 -7.87 -31.41
N LEU A 385 -3.34 -8.30 -31.05
CA LEU A 385 -2.45 -9.03 -31.97
C LEU A 385 -3.13 -10.26 -32.58
N ARG A 386 -4.01 -10.93 -31.81
CA ARG A 386 -4.86 -12.04 -32.29
C ARG A 386 -5.81 -11.61 -33.41
N SER A 387 -6.38 -10.41 -33.36
CA SER A 387 -7.25 -9.88 -34.42
C SER A 387 -6.46 -9.68 -35.72
N LEU A 388 -5.25 -9.10 -35.65
CA LEU A 388 -4.36 -8.92 -36.81
C LEU A 388 -3.94 -10.25 -37.47
N VAL A 389 -3.76 -11.31 -36.68
CA VAL A 389 -3.40 -12.65 -37.18
C VAL A 389 -4.59 -13.38 -37.85
N ILE A 390 -5.82 -13.05 -37.50
CA ILE A 390 -7.04 -13.67 -38.04
C ILE A 390 -7.60 -12.91 -39.26
N ALA A 391 -7.43 -11.58 -39.29
CA ALA A 391 -7.96 -10.72 -40.34
C ALA A 391 -7.25 -10.93 -41.70
N GLY A 392 -7.96 -10.68 -42.79
CA GLY A 392 -7.42 -10.74 -44.14
C GLY A 392 -6.36 -9.65 -44.38
N PRO A 393 -5.28 -9.94 -45.12
CA PRO A 393 -4.13 -9.05 -45.27
C PRO A 393 -4.45 -7.69 -45.91
N THR A 394 -5.59 -7.57 -46.59
CA THR A 394 -6.06 -6.35 -47.28
C THR A 394 -7.26 -5.68 -46.59
N GLU A 395 -7.72 -6.19 -45.46
CA GLU A 395 -8.72 -5.50 -44.62
C GLU A 395 -8.07 -4.26 -43.97
N ARG A 396 -8.86 -3.23 -43.65
CA ARG A 396 -8.36 -2.01 -43.02
C ARG A 396 -8.43 -2.12 -41.51
N ILE A 397 -7.48 -1.46 -40.83
CA ILE A 397 -7.49 -1.34 -39.37
C ILE A 397 -8.80 -0.71 -38.88
N ALA A 398 -9.31 0.32 -39.56
CA ALA A 398 -10.60 0.96 -39.30
C ALA A 398 -11.83 0.02 -39.32
N ASP A 399 -11.74 -1.13 -40.01
CA ASP A 399 -12.84 -2.10 -40.15
C ASP A 399 -12.77 -3.23 -39.10
N ILE A 400 -11.58 -3.46 -38.50
CA ILE A 400 -11.33 -4.56 -37.53
C ILE A 400 -11.03 -4.07 -36.10
N CYS A 401 -10.86 -2.77 -35.89
CA CYS A 401 -10.61 -2.18 -34.57
C CYS A 401 -11.88 -2.08 -33.73
N ASP A 402 -11.76 -2.35 -32.43
CA ASP A 402 -12.78 -1.95 -31.48
C ASP A 402 -12.65 -0.44 -31.24
N ARG A 403 -13.78 0.28 -31.28
CA ARG A 403 -13.85 1.74 -31.05
C ARG A 403 -14.44 2.09 -29.68
N GLU A 404 -14.95 1.13 -28.92
CA GLU A 404 -15.48 1.34 -27.56
C GLU A 404 -14.34 1.27 -26.51
N VAL A 405 -13.30 2.06 -26.72
CA VAL A 405 -12.08 2.08 -25.89
C VAL A 405 -12.28 2.92 -24.63
N ALA A 406 -12.20 2.28 -23.47
CA ALA A 406 -12.02 2.95 -22.18
C ALA A 406 -10.64 3.61 -22.11
N ALA A 407 -10.57 4.83 -21.58
CA ALA A 407 -9.35 5.62 -21.49
C ALA A 407 -9.49 6.63 -20.34
N ILE A 408 -8.37 7.00 -19.72
CA ILE A 408 -8.32 7.86 -18.53
C ILE A 408 -7.52 9.14 -18.77
N PRO A 409 -7.89 10.27 -18.15
CA PRO A 409 -7.00 11.44 -18.03
C PRO A 409 -5.75 11.12 -17.18
N PRO A 410 -4.61 11.81 -17.40
CA PRO A 410 -3.40 11.62 -16.61
C PRO A 410 -3.52 12.15 -15.17
N ASP A 411 -4.46 13.06 -14.89
CA ASP A 411 -4.73 13.60 -13.56
C ASP A 411 -5.67 12.72 -12.71
N VAL A 412 -5.96 11.49 -13.16
CA VAL A 412 -6.66 10.49 -12.35
C VAL A 412 -5.71 9.92 -11.30
N ASP A 413 -6.16 9.91 -10.06
CA ASP A 413 -5.48 9.35 -8.88
C ASP A 413 -5.23 7.82 -8.99
N ARG A 414 -4.05 7.38 -8.53
CA ARG A 414 -3.54 5.99 -8.55
C ARG A 414 -4.54 4.94 -8.05
N ASP A 415 -5.22 5.20 -6.95
CA ASP A 415 -6.20 4.28 -6.38
C ASP A 415 -7.41 4.14 -7.30
N THR A 416 -7.80 5.25 -7.93
CA THR A 416 -8.92 5.28 -8.87
C THR A 416 -8.59 4.49 -10.15
N VAL A 417 -7.34 4.52 -10.63
CA VAL A 417 -6.89 3.64 -11.72
C VAL A 417 -6.96 2.17 -11.28
N SER A 418 -6.38 1.86 -10.13
CA SER A 418 -6.32 0.50 -9.57
C SER A 418 -7.72 -0.11 -9.35
N MET A 419 -8.67 0.69 -8.88
CA MET A 419 -10.08 0.31 -8.75
C MET A 419 -10.76 -0.01 -10.09
N GLU A 420 -10.48 0.73 -11.17
CA GLU A 420 -11.07 0.44 -12.48
C GLU A 420 -10.49 -0.85 -13.10
N PHE A 421 -9.20 -1.12 -12.88
CA PHE A 421 -8.55 -2.37 -13.27
C PHE A 421 -9.16 -3.59 -12.55
N GLU A 422 -9.27 -3.59 -11.21
CA GLU A 422 -9.89 -4.71 -10.46
C GLU A 422 -11.34 -4.95 -10.90
N LYS A 423 -12.10 -3.87 -11.08
CA LYS A 423 -13.55 -3.87 -11.35
C LYS A 423 -13.92 -4.34 -12.76
N TYR A 424 -13.08 -4.07 -13.76
CA TYR A 424 -13.35 -4.41 -15.17
C TYR A 424 -12.43 -5.48 -15.75
N GLY A 425 -11.31 -5.80 -15.09
CA GLY A 425 -10.34 -6.78 -15.57
C GLY A 425 -9.54 -6.29 -16.78
N TYR A 426 -9.15 -5.01 -16.77
CA TYR A 426 -8.25 -4.47 -17.78
C TYR A 426 -6.84 -5.08 -17.65
N LEU A 427 -6.16 -5.26 -18.80
CA LEU A 427 -4.75 -5.65 -18.87
C LEU A 427 -3.85 -4.44 -19.20
N VAL A 428 -4.43 -3.41 -19.79
CA VAL A 428 -3.78 -2.16 -20.20
C VAL A 428 -4.88 -1.10 -20.34
N LEU A 429 -4.61 0.15 -19.97
CA LEU A 429 -5.59 1.25 -20.03
C LEU A 429 -4.93 2.53 -20.57
N PRO A 430 -5.34 3.04 -21.74
CA PRO A 430 -4.69 4.19 -22.37
C PRO A 430 -4.97 5.52 -21.64
N VAL A 431 -3.92 6.31 -21.51
CA VAL A 431 -3.94 7.65 -20.90
C VAL A 431 -4.02 8.71 -21.99
N ILE A 432 -4.96 9.66 -21.85
CA ILE A 432 -5.31 10.61 -22.92
C ILE A 432 -5.41 12.08 -22.47
N ASP A 433 -5.03 13.01 -23.36
CA ASP A 433 -5.23 14.44 -23.17
C ASP A 433 -6.70 14.88 -23.38
N ALA A 434 -6.99 16.16 -23.12
CA ALA A 434 -8.32 16.75 -23.30
C ALA A 434 -8.82 16.74 -24.77
N GLU A 435 -7.92 16.65 -25.74
CA GLU A 435 -8.21 16.48 -27.17
C GLU A 435 -8.36 15.00 -27.59
N ARG A 436 -8.23 14.05 -26.63
CA ARG A 436 -8.14 12.59 -26.79
C ARG A 436 -6.84 12.05 -27.42
N ARG A 437 -5.73 12.80 -27.40
CA ARG A 437 -4.43 12.27 -27.86
C ARG A 437 -3.92 11.19 -26.93
N LEU A 438 -3.37 10.12 -27.50
CA LEU A 438 -2.76 9.03 -26.74
C LEU A 438 -1.37 9.45 -26.24
N LEU A 439 -1.26 9.66 -24.93
CA LEU A 439 -0.02 9.99 -24.23
C LEU A 439 0.80 8.70 -24.05
N GLY A 440 0.32 7.82 -23.17
CA GLY A 440 0.87 6.50 -22.86
C GLY A 440 -0.24 5.51 -22.47
N VAL A 441 0.11 4.43 -21.76
CA VAL A 441 -0.83 3.51 -21.11
C VAL A 441 -0.35 3.21 -19.70
N VAL A 442 -1.28 2.82 -18.82
CA VAL A 442 -0.97 2.09 -17.58
C VAL A 442 -1.11 0.59 -17.88
N THR A 443 -0.22 -0.25 -17.36
CA THR A 443 -0.29 -1.71 -17.48
C THR A 443 -1.06 -2.33 -16.29
N VAL A 444 -1.19 -3.66 -16.24
CA VAL A 444 -1.76 -4.35 -15.07
C VAL A 444 -0.69 -4.65 -14.02
N ASP A 445 0.58 -4.58 -14.39
CA ASP A 445 1.78 -4.93 -13.65
C ASP A 445 2.03 -3.85 -12.59
N ASP A 446 2.20 -2.60 -13.04
CA ASP A 446 2.33 -1.37 -12.23
C ASP A 446 1.08 -1.15 -11.34
N VAL A 447 -0.10 -1.55 -11.78
CA VAL A 447 -1.31 -1.56 -10.96
C VAL A 447 -1.26 -2.63 -9.85
N LEU A 448 -0.72 -3.82 -10.13
CA LEU A 448 -0.52 -4.87 -9.13
C LEU A 448 0.61 -4.54 -8.14
N GLU A 449 1.58 -3.73 -8.55
CA GLU A 449 2.60 -3.10 -7.68
C GLU A 449 1.95 -2.04 -6.78
N SER A 450 1.27 -1.05 -7.38
CA SER A 450 0.48 0.01 -6.72
C SER A 450 -0.44 -0.51 -5.62
N ILE A 451 -1.23 -1.56 -5.90
CA ILE A 451 -2.17 -2.15 -4.93
C ILE A 451 -1.44 -2.75 -3.70
N ARG A 452 -0.18 -3.20 -3.86
CA ARG A 452 0.65 -3.67 -2.74
C ARG A 452 1.25 -2.48 -2.00
N ALA A 453 1.80 -1.51 -2.72
CA ALA A 453 2.41 -0.31 -2.17
C ALA A 453 1.41 0.43 -1.26
N GLU A 454 0.24 0.78 -1.79
CA GLU A 454 -0.85 1.45 -1.06
C GLU A 454 -1.26 0.65 0.18
N GLY A 455 -1.44 -0.67 0.05
CA GLY A 455 -1.74 -1.55 1.18
C GLY A 455 -0.67 -1.59 2.30
N THR A 456 0.55 -1.13 2.01
CA THR A 456 1.60 -0.93 3.02
C THR A 456 1.71 0.53 3.49
N GLU A 457 1.54 1.52 2.61
CA GLU A 457 1.49 2.94 2.93
C GLU A 457 0.35 3.24 3.92
N ASP A 458 -0.86 2.77 3.63
CA ASP A 458 -2.08 2.85 4.47
C ASP A 458 -1.81 2.30 5.89
N ALA A 459 -1.09 1.17 5.98
CA ALA A 459 -0.69 0.55 7.24
C ALA A 459 0.39 1.34 8.02
N GLN A 460 1.30 2.03 7.31
CA GLN A 460 2.31 2.92 7.90
C GLN A 460 1.68 4.23 8.40
N LEU A 461 0.81 4.86 7.59
CA LEU A 461 0.08 6.08 7.91
C LEU A 461 -0.82 5.88 9.14
N MET A 462 -1.45 4.71 9.28
CA MET A 462 -2.30 4.35 10.43
C MET A 462 -1.60 4.50 11.79
N VAL A 463 -0.27 4.31 11.84
CA VAL A 463 0.55 4.40 13.07
C VAL A 463 1.41 5.67 13.16
N GLY A 464 1.38 6.55 12.15
CA GLY A 464 2.19 7.77 12.11
C GLY A 464 3.66 7.54 11.71
N ALA A 465 3.94 6.56 10.85
CA ALA A 465 5.15 6.57 10.03
C ALA A 465 4.96 7.52 8.81
N GLY A 466 6.03 7.76 8.04
CA GLY A 466 5.93 8.49 6.77
C GLY A 466 5.47 7.59 5.64
N ARG A 467 4.85 8.15 4.60
CA ARG A 467 4.38 7.40 3.43
C ARG A 467 5.54 6.76 2.67
N GLU A 468 6.55 7.57 2.31
CA GLU A 468 7.78 7.11 1.64
C GLU A 468 8.76 6.33 2.56
N GLU A 469 8.36 5.84 3.75
CA GLU A 469 9.31 5.30 4.73
C GLU A 469 9.61 3.81 4.53
N MET A 470 10.59 3.53 3.66
CA MET A 470 11.00 2.19 3.28
C MET A 470 12.08 1.58 4.21
N VAL A 471 12.28 0.26 4.13
CA VAL A 471 13.21 -0.49 4.99
C VAL A 471 14.63 0.04 4.91
N PHE A 472 15.10 0.43 3.72
CA PHE A 472 16.46 0.90 3.47
C PHE A 472 16.67 2.42 3.59
N SER A 473 15.59 3.23 3.70
CA SER A 473 15.69 4.69 3.80
C SER A 473 16.61 5.17 4.95
N SER A 474 17.39 6.23 4.73
CA SER A 474 18.41 6.66 5.68
C SER A 474 17.85 7.03 7.08
N THR A 475 18.68 6.87 8.12
CA THR A 475 18.35 7.25 9.51
C THR A 475 17.88 8.72 9.62
N GLY A 476 18.41 9.62 8.78
CA GLY A 476 17.99 11.02 8.72
C GLY A 476 16.55 11.18 8.21
N ALA A 477 16.20 10.47 7.13
CA ALA A 477 14.84 10.46 6.58
C ALA A 477 13.83 9.90 7.60
N LYS A 478 14.15 8.75 8.22
CA LYS A 478 13.31 8.08 9.24
C LYS A 478 13.09 8.93 10.50
N LEU A 479 14.01 9.82 10.84
CA LEU A 479 13.79 10.80 11.92
C LEU A 479 12.91 11.97 11.44
N LYS A 480 13.11 12.46 10.21
CA LYS A 480 12.32 13.55 9.61
C LYS A 480 10.84 13.17 9.46
N SER A 481 10.52 11.94 9.06
CA SER A 481 9.15 11.41 8.95
C SER A 481 8.46 11.24 10.31
N ARG A 482 9.13 10.60 11.27
CA ARG A 482 8.52 10.16 12.54
C ARG A 482 8.44 11.25 13.61
N ILE A 483 9.40 12.17 13.69
CA ILE A 483 9.44 13.18 14.76
C ILE A 483 8.16 14.04 14.84
N PRO A 484 7.57 14.55 13.73
CA PRO A 484 6.30 15.27 13.78
C PRO A 484 5.16 14.48 14.42
N TRP A 485 4.95 13.23 14.00
CA TRP A 485 3.91 12.36 14.55
C TRP A 485 4.16 11.96 16.01
N LEU A 486 5.41 11.72 16.39
CA LEU A 486 5.78 11.47 17.79
C LEU A 486 5.53 12.69 18.69
N ILE A 487 5.74 13.92 18.19
CA ILE A 487 5.39 15.15 18.90
C ILE A 487 3.87 15.30 19.04
N VAL A 488 3.11 15.04 17.97
CA VAL A 488 1.63 15.02 18.03
C VAL A 488 1.15 14.03 19.09
N ASN A 489 1.65 12.78 19.06
CA ASN A 489 1.31 11.74 20.01
C ASN A 489 1.67 12.10 21.47
N LEU A 490 2.83 12.72 21.70
CA LEU A 490 3.22 13.19 23.03
C LEU A 490 2.28 14.28 23.56
N VAL A 491 1.89 15.22 22.72
CA VAL A 491 0.94 16.29 23.07
C VAL A 491 -0.46 15.70 23.34
N THR A 492 -0.91 14.73 22.55
CA THR A 492 -2.22 14.12 22.73
C THR A 492 -2.29 13.19 23.95
N SER A 493 -1.29 12.36 24.22
CA SER A 493 -1.24 11.55 25.45
C SER A 493 -1.16 12.42 26.72
N SER A 494 -0.60 13.63 26.63
CA SER A 494 -0.57 14.57 27.75
C SER A 494 -1.98 15.02 28.20
N ILE A 495 -2.99 14.94 27.33
CA ILE A 495 -4.40 15.23 27.68
C ILE A 495 -4.91 14.20 28.72
N GLY A 496 -4.56 12.92 28.55
CA GLY A 496 -4.90 11.87 29.52
C GLY A 496 -4.28 12.13 30.89
N ALA A 497 -3.02 12.61 30.94
CA ALA A 497 -2.38 12.99 32.20
C ALA A 497 -3.10 14.18 32.89
N LEU A 498 -3.56 15.18 32.13
CA LEU A 498 -4.34 16.32 32.66
C LEU A 498 -5.69 15.89 33.25
N VAL A 499 -6.33 14.85 32.68
CA VAL A 499 -7.54 14.22 33.25
C VAL A 499 -7.21 13.54 34.58
N VAL A 500 -6.16 12.72 34.64
CA VAL A 500 -5.77 11.99 35.86
C VAL A 500 -5.46 12.95 37.02
N LEU A 501 -4.81 14.09 36.75
CA LEU A 501 -4.51 15.12 37.75
C LEU A 501 -5.76 15.72 38.43
N GLN A 502 -6.95 15.68 37.81
CA GLN A 502 -8.19 16.14 38.46
C GLN A 502 -8.66 15.22 39.59
N PHE A 503 -8.10 14.01 39.70
CA PHE A 503 -8.50 12.97 40.65
C PHE A 503 -7.38 12.55 41.61
N GLU A 504 -6.30 13.34 41.74
CA GLU A 504 -5.13 13.02 42.57
C GLU A 504 -5.50 12.60 43.99
N GLY A 505 -6.43 13.31 44.64
CA GLY A 505 -6.91 12.97 46.00
C GLY A 505 -7.58 11.59 46.09
N LEU A 506 -8.42 11.23 45.12
CA LEU A 506 -9.08 9.91 45.06
C LEU A 506 -8.07 8.79 44.80
N ILE A 507 -7.01 9.08 44.03
CA ILE A 507 -5.93 8.13 43.75
C ILE A 507 -5.04 7.95 44.99
N ALA A 508 -4.83 9.00 45.81
CA ALA A 508 -4.13 8.91 47.08
C ALA A 508 -4.89 8.06 48.12
N GLU A 509 -6.23 8.13 48.12
CA GLU A 509 -7.10 7.28 48.96
C GLU A 509 -7.18 5.83 48.45
N ILE A 510 -7.25 5.64 47.12
CA ILE A 510 -7.39 4.33 46.47
C ILE A 510 -6.26 4.11 45.47
N ALA A 511 -5.04 3.86 45.97
CA ALA A 511 -3.86 3.60 45.12
C ALA A 511 -4.04 2.46 44.09
N VAL A 512 -4.97 1.52 44.34
CA VAL A 512 -5.35 0.45 43.41
C VAL A 512 -5.97 1.00 42.11
N LEU A 513 -6.58 2.19 42.11
CA LEU A 513 -7.05 2.85 40.88
C LEU A 513 -5.89 3.09 39.90
N ALA A 514 -4.72 3.51 40.39
CA ALA A 514 -3.55 3.74 39.53
C ALA A 514 -3.03 2.46 38.87
N VAL A 515 -3.16 1.31 39.55
CA VAL A 515 -2.79 -0.01 38.99
C VAL A 515 -3.80 -0.47 37.92
N LEU A 516 -5.07 -0.06 38.04
CA LEU A 516 -6.15 -0.47 37.14
C LEU A 516 -6.31 0.45 35.92
N MET A 517 -5.92 1.72 36.02
CA MET A 517 -6.00 2.69 34.91
C MET A 517 -5.38 2.17 33.59
N PRO A 518 -4.14 1.64 33.56
CA PRO A 518 -3.55 1.11 32.33
C PRO A 518 -4.33 -0.06 31.73
N VAL A 519 -4.98 -0.89 32.56
CA VAL A 519 -5.74 -2.07 32.10
C VAL A 519 -6.99 -1.65 31.33
N ILE A 520 -7.68 -0.60 31.81
CA ILE A 520 -8.91 -0.10 31.18
C ILE A 520 -8.56 0.69 29.91
N ALA A 521 -7.56 1.58 29.97
CA ALA A 521 -7.10 2.34 28.80
C ALA A 521 -6.58 1.41 27.68
N ASN A 522 -5.72 0.44 28.00
CA ASN A 522 -5.20 -0.50 26.99
C ASN A 522 -6.32 -1.32 26.32
N GLN A 523 -7.28 -1.86 27.08
CA GLN A 523 -8.37 -2.63 26.46
C GLN A 523 -9.36 -1.76 25.67
N SER A 524 -9.56 -0.50 26.09
CA SER A 524 -10.33 0.49 25.32
C SER A 524 -9.64 0.83 24.00
N GLY A 525 -8.32 1.05 24.04
CA GLY A 525 -7.46 1.27 22.87
C GLY A 525 -7.48 0.08 21.91
N ASN A 526 -7.22 -1.13 22.39
CA ASN A 526 -7.20 -2.35 21.56
C ASN A 526 -8.56 -2.62 20.90
N ALA A 527 -9.67 -2.44 21.63
CA ALA A 527 -11.02 -2.60 21.07
C ALA A 527 -11.32 -1.52 20.03
N GLY A 528 -10.93 -0.27 20.28
CA GLY A 528 -11.01 0.81 19.31
C GLY A 528 -10.20 0.53 18.04
N GLN A 529 -8.97 0.00 18.17
CA GLN A 529 -8.10 -0.32 17.03
C GLN A 529 -8.68 -1.44 16.16
N GLN A 530 -9.38 -2.41 16.76
CA GLN A 530 -10.10 -3.45 16.01
C GLN A 530 -11.26 -2.84 15.20
N SER A 531 -12.11 -2.01 15.81
CA SER A 531 -13.19 -1.33 15.08
C SER A 531 -12.66 -0.30 14.07
N LEU A 532 -11.50 0.30 14.31
CA LEU A 532 -10.78 1.17 13.36
C LEU A 532 -10.36 0.39 12.11
N ALA A 533 -9.61 -0.70 12.27
CA ALA A 533 -9.13 -1.53 11.16
C ALA A 533 -10.28 -2.14 10.34
N VAL A 534 -11.35 -2.58 11.00
CA VAL A 534 -12.59 -3.05 10.33
C VAL A 534 -13.26 -1.94 9.54
N THR A 535 -13.23 -0.69 10.05
CA THR A 535 -13.84 0.46 9.37
C THR A 535 -13.00 0.95 8.20
N LEU A 536 -11.67 1.02 8.35
CA LEU A 536 -10.72 1.38 7.28
C LEU A 536 -10.82 0.40 6.11
N ARG A 537 -10.71 -0.91 6.36
CA ARG A 537 -10.92 -1.95 5.34
C ARG A 537 -12.30 -1.83 4.66
N GLY A 538 -13.33 -1.42 5.40
CA GLY A 538 -14.67 -1.17 4.86
C GLY A 538 -14.79 0.09 4.00
N ILE A 539 -13.88 1.06 4.16
CA ILE A 539 -13.78 2.26 3.32
C ILE A 539 -12.99 1.95 2.05
N VAL A 540 -11.80 1.34 2.18
CA VAL A 540 -10.90 0.99 1.05
C VAL A 540 -11.63 0.08 0.03
N LEU A 541 -12.36 -0.94 0.50
CA LEU A 541 -13.13 -1.84 -0.37
C LEU A 541 -14.50 -1.28 -0.83
N ASP A 542 -14.73 0.04 -0.70
CA ASP A 542 -15.98 0.82 -0.83
C ASP A 542 -17.28 0.15 -0.28
N GLN A 543 -17.14 -0.67 0.76
CA GLN A 543 -18.27 -1.36 1.39
C GLN A 543 -19.11 -0.42 2.26
N VAL A 544 -18.56 0.73 2.66
CA VAL A 544 -19.18 1.69 3.58
C VAL A 544 -19.59 2.98 2.87
N ASN A 545 -20.85 3.02 2.43
CA ASN A 545 -21.54 4.27 2.08
C ASN A 545 -22.23 4.91 3.29
N GLU A 546 -22.67 6.17 3.16
CA GLU A 546 -23.29 6.95 4.25
C GLU A 546 -24.47 6.27 4.97
N ARG A 547 -25.26 5.46 4.25
CA ARG A 547 -26.42 4.74 4.82
C ARG A 547 -26.00 3.50 5.61
N ILE A 548 -24.80 2.99 5.36
CA ILE A 548 -24.16 1.89 6.11
C ILE A 548 -23.37 2.44 7.29
N ALA A 549 -22.68 3.58 7.15
CA ALA A 549 -21.85 4.21 8.18
C ALA A 549 -22.50 4.27 9.57
N MET A 550 -23.72 4.81 9.69
CA MET A 550 -24.44 4.86 10.98
C MET A 550 -24.81 3.47 11.53
N ARG A 551 -25.05 2.49 10.65
CA ARG A 551 -25.34 1.10 11.05
C ARG A 551 -24.08 0.36 11.50
N LEU A 552 -22.93 0.65 10.90
CA LEU A 552 -21.61 0.14 11.31
C LEU A 552 -21.28 0.69 12.71
N LEU A 553 -21.34 2.01 12.89
CA LEU A 553 -21.07 2.69 14.16
C LEU A 553 -21.90 2.12 15.33
N LEU A 554 -23.20 1.90 15.12
CA LEU A 554 -24.08 1.30 16.14
C LEU A 554 -23.80 -0.19 16.41
N ARG A 555 -23.27 -0.94 15.43
CA ARG A 555 -22.88 -2.34 15.61
C ARG A 555 -21.57 -2.47 16.38
N GLU A 556 -20.55 -1.71 15.99
CA GLU A 556 -19.25 -1.70 16.66
C GLU A 556 -19.35 -1.17 18.10
N SER A 557 -20.19 -0.15 18.33
CA SER A 557 -20.54 0.30 19.69
C SER A 557 -21.17 -0.82 20.52
N ALA A 558 -22.05 -1.63 19.93
CA ALA A 558 -22.70 -2.77 20.62
C ALA A 558 -21.73 -3.94 20.89
N VAL A 559 -20.78 -4.20 19.97
CA VAL A 559 -19.69 -5.16 20.18
C VAL A 559 -18.79 -4.69 21.33
N GLY A 560 -18.42 -3.41 21.36
CA GLY A 560 -17.65 -2.78 22.44
C GLY A 560 -18.35 -2.87 23.80
N ALA A 561 -19.67 -2.65 23.85
CA ALA A 561 -20.46 -2.81 25.06
C ALA A 561 -20.51 -4.26 25.58
N ILE A 562 -20.66 -5.24 24.68
CA ILE A 562 -20.65 -6.67 25.04
C ILE A 562 -19.26 -7.11 25.52
N ASN A 563 -18.21 -6.76 24.79
CA ASN A 563 -16.83 -7.08 25.14
C ASN A 563 -16.41 -6.40 26.45
N GLY A 564 -16.78 -5.13 26.63
CA GLY A 564 -16.54 -4.36 27.86
C GLY A 564 -17.28 -4.91 29.07
N MET A 565 -18.48 -5.44 28.91
CA MET A 565 -19.20 -6.15 29.98
C MET A 565 -18.50 -7.46 30.35
N ILE A 566 -18.07 -8.27 29.38
CA ILE A 566 -17.36 -9.53 29.62
C ILE A 566 -16.01 -9.27 30.30
N ALA A 567 -15.18 -8.40 29.73
CA ALA A 567 -13.88 -8.02 30.30
C ALA A 567 -14.03 -7.36 31.68
N GLY A 568 -15.03 -6.48 31.83
CA GLY A 568 -15.34 -5.81 33.08
C GLY A 568 -15.73 -6.77 34.21
N VAL A 569 -16.57 -7.76 33.92
CA VAL A 569 -16.94 -8.82 34.88
C VAL A 569 -15.74 -9.70 35.22
N LEU A 570 -14.86 -10.02 34.27
CA LEU A 570 -13.64 -10.81 34.52
C LEU A 570 -12.64 -10.06 35.42
N VAL A 571 -12.28 -8.81 35.09
CA VAL A 571 -11.34 -8.01 35.89
C VAL A 571 -11.96 -7.64 37.25
N GLY A 572 -13.26 -7.30 37.28
CA GLY A 572 -13.97 -7.02 38.53
C GLY A 572 -14.03 -8.23 39.47
N SER A 573 -14.28 -9.43 38.93
CA SER A 573 -14.22 -10.70 39.68
C SER A 573 -12.82 -11.00 40.21
N PHE A 574 -11.77 -10.73 39.41
CA PHE A 574 -10.38 -10.93 39.80
C PHE A 574 -9.97 -10.01 40.97
N VAL A 575 -10.32 -8.72 40.91
CA VAL A 575 -10.09 -7.76 42.00
C VAL A 575 -10.87 -8.14 43.25
N ALA A 576 -12.13 -8.61 43.12
CA ALA A 576 -12.90 -9.12 44.24
C ALA A 576 -12.27 -10.39 44.87
N ALA A 577 -11.73 -11.30 44.06
CA ALA A 577 -11.07 -12.52 44.55
C ALA A 577 -9.76 -12.25 45.29
N ILE A 578 -8.92 -11.34 44.80
CA ILE A 578 -7.73 -10.86 45.52
C ILE A 578 -8.16 -10.26 46.87
N SER A 579 -9.17 -9.40 46.86
CA SER A 579 -9.66 -8.72 48.06
C SER A 579 -10.20 -9.68 49.12
N PHE A 580 -10.91 -10.73 48.70
CA PHE A 580 -11.33 -11.82 49.58
C PHE A 580 -10.14 -12.55 50.23
N SER A 581 -9.05 -12.77 49.47
CA SER A 581 -7.82 -13.38 50.01
C SER A 581 -7.02 -12.47 50.95
N THR A 582 -7.16 -11.15 50.80
CA THR A 582 -6.45 -10.13 51.60
C THR A 582 -7.29 -9.60 52.78
N GLY A 583 -8.58 -9.95 52.85
CA GLY A 583 -9.51 -9.54 53.92
C GLY A 583 -10.08 -8.12 53.76
N THR A 584 -10.11 -7.58 52.55
CA THR A 584 -10.59 -6.21 52.25
C THR A 584 -11.94 -6.21 51.53
N GLU A 585 -12.82 -5.24 51.84
CA GLU A 585 -14.17 -5.11 51.26
C GLU A 585 -14.21 -4.54 49.81
N THR A 586 -13.12 -4.68 49.05
CA THR A 586 -12.95 -4.09 47.70
C THR A 586 -13.82 -4.72 46.59
N TRP A 587 -14.77 -5.61 46.90
CA TRP A 587 -15.72 -6.17 45.92
C TRP A 587 -16.53 -5.07 45.21
N ARG A 588 -16.79 -3.96 45.90
CA ARG A 588 -17.49 -2.77 45.36
C ARG A 588 -16.69 -2.11 44.23
N LEU A 589 -15.36 -2.06 44.37
CA LEU A 589 -14.45 -1.60 43.30
C LEU A 589 -14.54 -2.51 42.07
N GLY A 590 -14.75 -3.82 42.26
CA GLY A 590 -15.01 -4.77 41.17
C GLY A 590 -16.22 -4.37 40.29
N VAL A 591 -17.28 -3.84 40.90
CA VAL A 591 -18.46 -3.32 40.18
C VAL A 591 -18.15 -2.00 39.46
N VAL A 592 -17.41 -1.09 40.11
CA VAL A 592 -16.94 0.17 39.48
C VAL A 592 -16.10 -0.13 38.23
N ILE A 593 -15.17 -1.09 38.30
CA ILE A 593 -14.40 -1.56 37.15
C ILE A 593 -15.32 -2.12 36.07
N ALA A 594 -16.28 -2.98 36.41
CA ALA A 594 -17.16 -3.60 35.43
C ALA A 594 -18.00 -2.57 34.64
N ILE A 595 -18.56 -1.57 35.32
CA ILE A 595 -19.29 -0.47 34.69
C ILE A 595 -18.33 0.37 33.83
N SER A 596 -17.19 0.78 34.40
CA SER A 596 -16.23 1.65 33.72
C SER A 596 -15.66 0.99 32.45
N MET A 597 -15.30 -0.29 32.51
CA MET A 597 -14.82 -1.07 31.38
C MET A 597 -15.86 -1.20 30.28
N THR A 598 -17.14 -1.40 30.65
CA THR A 598 -18.27 -1.44 29.71
C THR A 598 -18.40 -0.10 28.96
N CYS A 599 -18.41 1.01 29.69
CA CYS A 599 -18.52 2.34 29.09
C CYS A 599 -17.28 2.72 28.27
N SER A 600 -16.07 2.45 28.77
CA SER A 600 -14.81 2.75 28.08
C SER A 600 -14.70 2.00 26.75
N LEU A 601 -14.89 0.67 26.72
CA LEU A 601 -14.80 -0.08 25.45
C LEU A 601 -15.94 0.27 24.47
N THR A 602 -17.11 0.69 24.96
CA THR A 602 -18.17 1.25 24.09
C THR A 602 -17.72 2.54 23.42
N VAL A 603 -17.04 3.44 24.15
CA VAL A 603 -16.47 4.67 23.57
C VAL A 603 -15.29 4.36 22.65
N GLY A 604 -14.42 3.40 23.01
CA GLY A 604 -13.29 2.98 22.20
C GLY A 604 -13.72 2.47 20.81
N THR A 605 -14.66 1.52 20.75
CA THR A 605 -15.17 1.03 19.46
C THR A 605 -15.98 2.09 18.69
N PHE A 606 -16.77 2.92 19.40
CA PHE A 606 -17.44 4.08 18.79
C PHE A 606 -16.43 5.01 18.11
N THR A 607 -15.35 5.38 18.79
CA THR A 607 -14.31 6.28 18.25
C THR A 607 -13.55 5.62 17.11
N GLY A 608 -13.18 4.34 17.25
CA GLY A 608 -12.53 3.56 16.20
C GLY A 608 -13.33 3.56 14.89
N THR A 609 -14.64 3.40 14.95
CA THR A 609 -15.48 3.54 13.74
C THR A 609 -15.75 4.98 13.34
N ALA A 610 -15.95 5.91 14.28
CA ALA A 610 -16.30 7.29 13.96
C ALA A 610 -15.15 8.07 13.28
N LEU A 611 -13.89 7.78 13.64
CA LEU A 611 -12.73 8.58 13.23
C LEU A 611 -12.42 8.46 11.71
N PRO A 612 -12.28 7.28 11.09
CA PRO A 612 -12.09 7.16 9.64
C PRO A 612 -13.27 7.74 8.84
N LEU A 613 -14.50 7.56 9.35
CA LEU A 613 -15.72 8.11 8.75
C LEU A 613 -15.82 9.63 8.86
N LEU A 614 -15.13 10.24 9.81
CA LEU A 614 -15.01 11.69 9.94
C LEU A 614 -13.95 12.23 8.96
N MET A 615 -12.79 11.57 8.85
CA MET A 615 -11.74 12.00 7.90
C MET A 615 -12.21 11.94 6.45
N ARG A 616 -12.82 10.82 6.00
CA ARG A 616 -13.44 10.71 4.65
C ARG A 616 -14.47 11.82 4.38
N ARG A 617 -15.15 12.34 5.42
CA ARG A 617 -16.12 13.44 5.32
C ARG A 617 -15.51 14.84 5.38
N LEU A 618 -14.28 14.98 5.86
CA LEU A 618 -13.51 16.22 5.82
C LEU A 618 -12.68 16.34 4.53
N GLY A 619 -12.62 15.29 3.71
CA GLY A 619 -11.77 15.22 2.51
C GLY A 619 -10.31 14.92 2.85
N ALA A 620 -10.05 14.32 4.02
CA ALA A 620 -8.74 13.82 4.41
C ALA A 620 -8.71 12.29 4.28
N ASP A 621 -7.51 11.73 4.07
CA ASP A 621 -7.25 10.30 4.14
C ASP A 621 -7.79 9.70 5.48
N PRO A 622 -8.59 8.62 5.42
CA PRO A 622 -9.03 7.87 6.59
C PRO A 622 -7.94 7.31 7.50
N ALA A 623 -6.79 6.89 6.97
CA ALA A 623 -5.75 6.20 7.72
C ALA A 623 -4.78 7.13 8.46
N THR A 624 -4.45 8.29 7.90
CA THR A 624 -3.52 9.32 8.41
C THR A 624 -3.61 9.47 9.93
N ALA A 625 -2.61 8.90 10.62
CA ALA A 625 -2.43 8.93 12.07
C ALA A 625 -3.66 8.51 12.89
N SER A 626 -4.58 7.73 12.31
CA SER A 626 -5.86 7.36 12.94
C SER A 626 -5.67 6.65 14.29
N THR A 627 -4.58 5.89 14.48
CA THR A 627 -4.27 5.29 15.79
C THR A 627 -3.91 6.32 16.85
N ILE A 628 -3.22 7.40 16.51
CA ILE A 628 -2.76 8.45 17.45
C ILE A 628 -3.95 9.28 17.96
N PHE A 629 -4.89 9.62 17.08
CA PHE A 629 -6.12 10.30 17.48
C PHE A 629 -7.08 9.37 18.24
N LEU A 630 -7.07 8.07 17.93
CA LEU A 630 -7.81 7.07 18.70
C LEU A 630 -7.26 6.92 20.13
N THR A 631 -5.95 6.72 20.31
CA THR A 631 -5.33 6.55 21.65
C THR A 631 -5.52 7.77 22.53
N MET A 632 -5.41 8.97 21.95
CA MET A 632 -5.75 10.24 22.62
C MET A 632 -7.13 10.20 23.29
N VAL A 633 -8.13 9.73 22.54
CA VAL A 633 -9.53 9.67 22.98
C VAL A 633 -9.74 8.51 23.94
N THR A 634 -9.19 7.32 23.66
CA THR A 634 -9.37 6.15 24.54
C THR A 634 -8.71 6.37 25.89
N ASP A 635 -7.49 6.92 25.96
CA ASP A 635 -6.81 7.15 27.23
C ASP A 635 -7.55 8.22 28.04
N SER A 636 -7.76 9.40 27.45
CA SER A 636 -8.39 10.54 28.12
C SER A 636 -9.81 10.23 28.60
N ILE A 637 -10.64 9.59 27.76
CA ILE A 637 -12.02 9.27 28.14
C ILE A 637 -12.09 8.03 29.02
N SER A 638 -11.21 7.02 28.89
CA SER A 638 -11.22 5.86 29.79
C SER A 638 -10.80 6.24 31.22
N PHE A 639 -9.82 7.12 31.38
CA PHE A 639 -9.47 7.66 32.70
C PHE A 639 -10.62 8.50 33.26
N LEU A 640 -11.26 9.37 32.46
CA LEU A 640 -12.40 10.17 32.89
C LEU A 640 -13.60 9.29 33.31
N ILE A 641 -13.93 8.25 32.54
CA ILE A 641 -14.99 7.29 32.84
C ILE A 641 -14.65 6.54 34.13
N PHE A 642 -13.45 5.99 34.27
CA PHE A 642 -13.09 5.17 35.42
C PHE A 642 -13.01 5.97 36.72
N LEU A 643 -12.23 7.05 36.71
CA LEU A 643 -12.05 7.91 37.89
C LEU A 643 -13.33 8.69 38.21
N GLY A 644 -14.08 9.13 37.19
CA GLY A 644 -15.39 9.77 37.36
C GLY A 644 -16.46 8.82 37.92
N THR A 645 -16.47 7.55 37.51
CA THR A 645 -17.37 6.53 38.08
C THR A 645 -16.99 6.19 39.52
N ALA A 646 -15.68 6.08 39.81
CA ALA A 646 -15.19 5.86 41.17
C ALA A 646 -15.51 7.05 42.10
N ALA A 647 -15.30 8.29 41.64
CA ALA A 647 -15.64 9.51 42.37
C ALA A 647 -17.15 9.63 42.63
N SER A 648 -17.98 9.34 41.61
CA SER A 648 -19.44 9.37 41.73
C SER A 648 -20.00 8.30 42.67
N LEU A 649 -19.21 7.28 43.00
CA LEU A 649 -19.57 6.17 43.87
C LEU A 649 -18.72 6.08 45.15
N SER A 650 -17.95 7.13 45.50
CA SER A 650 -17.08 7.16 46.69
C SER A 650 -17.83 6.80 47.98
N GLY A 651 -18.96 7.44 48.24
CA GLY A 651 -19.81 7.14 49.40
C GLY A 651 -20.39 5.71 49.41
N TRP A 652 -20.48 5.04 48.26
CA TRP A 652 -20.86 3.62 48.18
C TRP A 652 -19.66 2.68 48.34
N LEU A 653 -18.48 3.07 47.86
CA LEU A 653 -17.19 2.43 48.17
C LEU A 653 -16.86 2.50 49.68
N GLY A 654 -17.49 3.43 50.41
CA GLY A 654 -17.30 3.64 51.85
C GLY A 654 -16.28 4.73 52.17
N ILE A 655 -16.15 5.72 51.28
CA ILE A 655 -15.09 6.73 51.27
C ILE A 655 -15.75 8.11 51.21
N GLY A 656 -15.51 8.95 52.22
CA GLY A 656 -16.08 10.28 52.42
C GLY A 656 -16.03 10.73 53.87
#